data_AF-A0A1I2K7A1-F1
#
_entry.id   AF-A0A1I2K7A1-F1
#
_cell.length_a   1.000
_cell.length_b   1.000
_cell.length_c   1.000
_cell.angle_alpha   90.00
_cell.angle_beta   90.00
_cell.angle_gamma   90.00
#
_symmetry.space_group_name_H-M   'P 1'
#
loop_
_entity.id
_entity.type
_entity.pdbx_description
1 polymer ?
#
loop_
_entity_poly.entity_id
_entity_poly.type
_entity_poly.pdbx_seq_one_letter_code
_entity_poly.pdbx_strand_id
1 'polypeptide(L)'
;MRGRYTPDPVNGRRATVCAAKGIHGMGHHQDDSAAAGRGVSRRQLLRGAAAIGPGIVLSSGPLDGLVTTTATDAVAPSAAVAVPPPITSWDRTVQRKSYDKAAGYQTLEKGDGEPHLLRTEMRRTPGHVTLPIAAFVQFTDLHIVDDQSPARVEFLDRYANSGPPHFGTYPFDSAYRPHEFLSTHLTHAMVKAIRGMTTGPRTRTPLGFTIVTGDMTDNCQYNETRWYIDLLDGGQTILPDSGAIGVDESVGSNLAGGNPSGFHDPEFWAPDTTVPDKYKALGFPGLPGVLAAARASYTSIGLGMPWYAAYGNHDGEVQGNVPLDPDFLSSDNLQQIWTGDPRDVAVGGEKIVDTAATPPDRYEDFGFFDKLAIARNLIRVDVTPDDNRRLLGRRAFVQEHFTTTGAPAGHGFTAGRGEAYYSIPSADSDLVQFITLDTVNINGGASGSITEAQMDWLETQLRANSSTYLVPTEPPPSIIMENGGTRPREDLIIPGRGLTDGAGSTIVNQPGVRDKLFVIFCHHTLDSMDNADLPPRGRPDLVGTVQWRGDALRRLLLAYPNVIALVTGHTHRNDIKPYPRLGQALNGGFWEIGTASHIDWPIQSRIIEIAASPEAQQAGEFGGAAGPATISIFTTMVDLDAPLAHGADLSDPIQLAALARELATNDPQEVGAEGDTRDIKRRMGRLEDRNTQLLLPAPFPLNAPVPAGSPIAIARNLDGRLELFGIDAAGNLWNTHQRTVSGDLVPWTKLDQGTGWQSVTTAVNRDGRVELFTVDGSGTVTRRSQTAPNSSTYTQPQPLDGVFATAAATTDQAGNLHLYANYGSGVIQHRWQDAPDGGTWTNPWTQLYGATTRMAVRTGSDGCAVLVGINEEGRLFHRKAYHPNARTEEEWGPAFPLDGMFEAVDLALNMDGRLALFAVDGDGRLHQRFETTPHSGEWAPWAVLPTTYQDRTLRIRHVAAERNGGHGRMELYVIDDAGLLYRCKQSIPSSSDWGGDMGFLKFRLRPTRTLTGL
;
A
#
# COMPACT_ATOMS: atom_id res chain seq x y z
N MET A 1 -40.07 0.37 54.93
CA MET A 1 -40.56 0.92 56.21
C MET A 1 -40.31 2.43 56.23
N ARG A 2 -41.14 3.17 56.97
CA ARG A 2 -41.25 4.65 57.14
C ARG A 2 -39.88 5.34 57.36
N GLY A 3 -39.64 6.63 57.07
CA GLY A 3 -40.56 7.76 56.88
C GLY A 3 -39.85 9.07 56.43
N ARG A 4 -40.67 10.13 56.35
CA ARG A 4 -40.41 11.52 55.91
C ARG A 4 -39.50 12.31 56.86
N TYR A 5 -38.89 13.41 56.38
CA TYR A 5 -39.02 14.81 56.90
C TYR A 5 -38.08 15.80 56.15
N THR A 6 -38.63 16.89 55.61
CA THR A 6 -38.01 18.22 55.34
C THR A 6 -38.04 19.07 56.64
N PRO A 7 -37.35 20.24 56.86
CA PRO A 7 -37.14 21.37 55.92
C PRO A 7 -35.85 22.26 56.09
N ASP A 8 -35.75 23.27 55.21
CA ASP A 8 -34.97 24.55 55.15
C ASP A 8 -34.92 25.36 56.50
N PRO A 9 -34.33 26.59 56.71
CA PRO A 9 -33.78 27.61 55.76
C PRO A 9 -32.64 28.58 56.29
N VAL A 10 -32.36 29.66 55.51
CA VAL A 10 -32.08 31.10 55.92
C VAL A 10 -30.65 31.71 55.86
N ASN A 11 -30.51 32.63 54.88
CA ASN A 11 -29.96 34.02 54.83
C ASN A 11 -28.65 34.45 55.56
N GLY A 12 -27.83 35.22 54.83
CA GLY A 12 -27.94 36.70 54.92
C GLY A 12 -26.70 37.60 54.82
N ARG A 13 -26.81 38.59 53.88
CA ARG A 13 -26.37 40.01 53.95
C ARG A 13 -24.88 40.34 53.64
N ARG A 14 -24.50 41.47 53.00
CA ARG A 14 -25.17 42.69 52.46
C ARG A 14 -24.15 43.52 51.64
N ALA A 15 -24.61 44.19 50.56
CA ALA A 15 -24.59 45.66 50.33
C ALA A 15 -23.37 46.26 49.58
N THR A 16 -23.40 47.28 48.68
CA THR A 16 -24.45 48.16 48.10
C THR A 16 -23.80 49.18 47.12
N VAL A 17 -24.34 49.34 45.87
CA VAL A 17 -24.78 50.58 45.14
C VAL A 17 -23.72 51.67 44.76
N CYS A 18 -23.70 52.46 43.65
CA CYS A 18 -24.67 53.16 42.76
C CYS A 18 -23.98 53.61 41.42
N ALA A 19 -24.59 53.54 40.21
CA ALA A 19 -25.26 54.62 39.40
C ALA A 19 -24.33 55.60 38.62
N ALA A 20 -24.59 56.16 37.42
CA ALA A 20 -25.68 56.11 36.42
C ALA A 20 -25.33 56.90 35.09
N LYS A 21 -26.00 56.52 33.98
CA LYS A 21 -26.69 57.31 32.89
C LYS A 21 -26.00 58.25 31.85
N GLY A 22 -26.49 58.11 30.59
CA GLY A 22 -26.66 59.13 29.49
C GLY A 22 -26.17 58.60 28.12
N ILE A 23 -26.93 58.25 27.06
CA ILE A 23 -28.02 58.81 26.20
C ILE A 23 -27.55 59.71 25.01
N HIS A 24 -27.76 59.16 23.78
CA HIS A 24 -28.09 59.71 22.42
C HIS A 24 -27.10 60.54 21.56
N GLY A 25 -27.09 60.23 20.24
CA GLY A 25 -26.87 61.22 19.16
C GLY A 25 -26.29 60.70 17.82
N MET A 26 -27.06 60.83 16.74
CA MET A 26 -26.87 60.47 15.31
C MET A 26 -25.58 60.93 14.58
N GLY A 27 -25.21 60.22 13.49
CA GLY A 27 -25.10 60.85 12.14
C GLY A 27 -23.75 60.90 11.41
N HIS A 28 -23.61 60.04 10.39
CA HIS A 28 -22.94 60.20 9.07
C HIS A 28 -21.40 60.28 8.85
N HIS A 29 -21.00 59.43 7.89
CA HIS A 29 -19.96 59.53 6.84
C HIS A 29 -18.46 59.29 7.12
N GLN A 30 -18.05 58.11 6.63
CA GLN A 30 -16.94 57.80 5.72
C GLN A 30 -15.48 57.64 6.18
N ASP A 31 -14.96 56.54 5.62
CA ASP A 31 -13.59 56.16 5.26
C ASP A 31 -12.67 55.45 6.27
N ASP A 32 -12.44 54.18 5.93
CA ASP A 32 -11.19 53.42 5.92
C ASP A 32 -10.36 53.29 7.19
N SER A 33 -10.41 52.09 7.78
CA SER A 33 -9.32 51.09 7.73
C SER A 33 -9.37 50.14 8.93
N ALA A 34 -9.88 48.92 8.71
CA ALA A 34 -9.81 47.83 9.67
C ALA A 34 -8.47 47.09 9.53
N ALA A 35 -7.60 47.21 10.53
CA ALA A 35 -6.43 46.35 10.71
C ALA A 35 -6.83 45.12 11.52
N ALA A 36 -7.08 44.00 10.83
CA ALA A 36 -7.11 42.66 11.41
C ALA A 36 -5.78 41.95 11.10
N GLY A 37 -5.14 41.43 12.15
CA GLY A 37 -3.89 40.68 12.07
C GLY A 37 -4.03 39.45 11.18
N ARG A 38 -3.15 39.34 10.18
CA ARG A 38 -3.07 38.20 9.27
C ARG A 38 -2.03 37.20 9.78
N GLY A 39 -2.50 35.98 10.05
CA GLY A 39 -1.68 34.79 10.02
C GLY A 39 -1.08 34.56 8.63
N VAL A 40 0.14 34.03 8.62
CA VAL A 40 0.90 33.71 7.42
C VAL A 40 0.22 32.55 6.69
N SER A 41 -0.11 32.74 5.40
CA SER A 41 -0.71 31.71 4.56
C SER A 41 0.35 30.89 3.82
N ARG A 42 0.01 29.62 3.52
CA ARG A 42 0.80 28.61 2.78
C ARG A 42 1.45 29.08 1.45
N ARG A 43 1.12 30.25 0.92
CA ARG A 43 1.70 30.79 -0.34
C ARG A 43 3.09 31.39 -0.23
N GLN A 44 3.62 31.64 0.97
CA GLN A 44 4.97 32.20 1.16
C GLN A 44 6.07 31.17 1.45
N LEU A 45 5.72 29.87 1.59
CA LEU A 45 6.71 28.79 1.77
C LEU A 45 7.15 28.11 0.46
N LEU A 46 6.54 28.45 -0.69
CA LEU A 46 6.73 27.77 -1.98
C LEU A 46 7.52 28.58 -3.04
N ARG A 47 8.43 29.49 -2.62
CA ARG A 47 9.32 30.21 -3.55
C ARG A 47 10.82 29.99 -3.30
N GLY A 48 11.19 28.86 -2.70
CA GLY A 48 12.57 28.50 -2.37
C GLY A 48 13.16 27.31 -3.12
N ALA A 49 12.58 26.88 -4.25
CA ALA A 49 13.14 25.77 -5.05
C ALA A 49 12.76 25.89 -6.55
N ALA A 50 13.47 26.74 -7.29
CA ALA A 50 13.73 26.61 -8.74
C ALA A 50 14.31 27.94 -9.29
N ALA A 51 15.62 27.99 -9.53
CA ALA A 51 16.23 28.65 -10.70
C ALA A 51 17.76 28.75 -10.52
N ILE A 52 18.52 27.82 -11.11
CA ILE A 52 19.85 28.14 -11.65
C ILE A 52 20.00 27.44 -13.01
N GLY A 53 20.11 28.25 -14.05
CA GLY A 53 20.58 27.89 -15.40
C GLY A 53 21.27 29.13 -16.01
N PRO A 54 22.30 28.98 -16.85
CA PRO A 54 23.54 29.76 -16.72
C PRO A 54 23.64 31.01 -17.61
N GLY A 55 24.41 32.00 -17.12
CA GLY A 55 25.19 32.95 -17.94
C GLY A 55 24.53 34.28 -18.29
N ILE A 56 25.07 35.39 -17.76
CA ILE A 56 25.75 36.47 -18.50
C ILE A 56 26.10 37.62 -17.53
N VAL A 57 27.32 38.11 -17.71
CA VAL A 57 28.05 39.18 -17.00
C VAL A 57 27.38 40.56 -17.16
N LEU A 58 27.42 41.42 -16.12
CA LEU A 58 27.96 42.81 -16.16
C LEU A 58 27.66 43.62 -14.88
N SER A 59 28.74 43.92 -14.14
CA SER A 59 29.12 45.15 -13.42
C SER A 59 28.04 46.11 -12.84
N SER A 60 28.09 46.42 -11.52
CA SER A 60 28.91 47.51 -10.93
C SER A 60 28.34 48.04 -9.58
N GLY A 61 29.18 48.08 -8.54
CA GLY A 61 29.22 49.18 -7.56
C GLY A 61 28.39 49.04 -6.26
N PRO A 62 28.83 49.68 -5.16
CA PRO A 62 28.95 49.03 -3.85
C PRO A 62 28.04 49.63 -2.76
N LEU A 63 27.90 48.94 -1.60
CA LEU A 63 28.06 49.53 -0.26
C LEU A 63 27.94 48.48 0.85
N ASP A 64 29.11 48.28 1.49
CA ASP A 64 29.45 47.89 2.86
C ASP A 64 28.40 47.38 3.86
N GLY A 65 28.79 46.28 4.54
CA GLY A 65 28.16 45.84 5.80
C GLY A 65 28.66 44.47 6.27
N LEU A 66 29.91 44.40 6.73
CA LEU A 66 30.60 43.24 7.30
C LEU A 66 29.77 42.50 8.38
N VAL A 67 29.50 41.20 8.20
CA VAL A 67 29.47 40.21 9.29
C VAL A 67 30.19 38.96 8.79
N THR A 68 31.38 38.72 9.34
CA THR A 68 32.20 37.54 9.08
C THR A 68 31.66 36.33 9.84
N THR A 69 31.13 35.35 9.12
CA THR A 69 31.00 33.96 9.60
C THR A 69 31.90 33.09 8.74
N THR A 70 32.93 32.52 9.35
CA THR A 70 33.88 31.59 8.73
C THR A 70 33.14 30.36 8.21
N ALA A 71 33.06 30.21 6.89
CA ALA A 71 32.60 29.01 6.23
C ALA A 71 33.69 27.93 6.35
N THR A 72 33.40 26.87 7.07
CA THR A 72 34.07 25.58 6.91
C THR A 72 33.62 24.99 5.59
N ASP A 73 34.57 24.58 4.74
CA ASP A 73 34.36 24.03 3.41
C ASP A 73 33.25 22.96 3.39
N ALA A 74 32.12 23.29 2.77
CA ALA A 74 31.07 22.33 2.48
C ALA A 74 31.54 21.43 1.34
N VAL A 75 31.85 20.18 1.68
CA VAL A 75 32.05 19.09 0.71
C VAL A 75 30.79 19.00 -0.15
N ALA A 76 30.95 19.15 -1.46
CA ALA A 76 29.85 19.00 -2.41
C ALA A 76 29.17 17.62 -2.21
N PRO A 77 27.82 17.55 -2.22
CA PRO A 77 27.15 16.27 -2.10
C PRO A 77 27.58 15.38 -3.27
N SER A 78 28.17 14.23 -2.94
CA SER A 78 28.40 13.14 -3.87
C SER A 78 27.10 12.90 -4.65
N ALA A 79 27.19 12.83 -5.98
CA ALA A 79 26.08 12.42 -6.82
C ALA A 79 25.48 11.13 -6.24
N ALA A 80 24.20 11.18 -5.85
CA ALA A 80 23.50 10.02 -5.32
C ALA A 80 23.60 8.91 -6.37
N VAL A 81 24.24 7.80 -5.98
CA VAL A 81 24.24 6.57 -6.77
C VAL A 81 22.78 6.22 -7.01
N ALA A 82 22.39 6.05 -8.28
CA ALA A 82 21.04 5.65 -8.63
C ALA A 82 20.74 4.28 -7.98
N VAL A 83 19.94 4.29 -6.92
CA VAL A 83 19.45 3.06 -6.29
C VAL A 83 18.57 2.35 -7.34
N PRO A 84 18.82 1.06 -7.64
CA PRO A 84 17.91 0.30 -8.49
C PRO A 84 16.47 0.43 -7.97
N PRO A 85 15.46 0.55 -8.85
CA PRO A 85 14.07 0.50 -8.40
C PRO A 85 13.89 -0.81 -7.64
N PRO A 86 13.35 -0.76 -6.42
CA PRO A 86 13.20 -1.93 -5.57
C PRO A 86 12.12 -2.85 -6.13
N ILE A 87 12.26 -4.12 -5.77
CA ILE A 87 11.56 -5.24 -6.40
C ILE A 87 10.42 -5.65 -5.48
N THR A 88 9.20 -5.72 -6.01
CA THR A 88 8.04 -6.25 -5.25
C THR A 88 7.77 -7.70 -5.63
N SER A 89 6.88 -8.36 -4.90
CA SER A 89 6.41 -9.72 -5.25
C SER A 89 5.78 -9.79 -6.65
N TRP A 90 5.35 -8.64 -7.20
CA TRP A 90 4.87 -8.55 -8.58
C TRP A 90 5.96 -8.82 -9.61
N ASP A 91 7.18 -8.35 -9.34
CA ASP A 91 8.33 -8.52 -10.24
C ASP A 91 8.91 -9.94 -10.12
N ARG A 92 9.05 -10.43 -8.89
CA ARG A 92 9.54 -11.77 -8.54
C ARG A 92 9.16 -12.08 -7.10
N THR A 93 9.09 -13.35 -6.75
CA THR A 93 8.97 -13.76 -5.35
C THR A 93 10.29 -14.31 -4.80
N VAL A 94 10.43 -14.30 -3.48
CA VAL A 94 11.46 -15.07 -2.77
C VAL A 94 10.80 -16.36 -2.28
N GLN A 95 11.38 -17.51 -2.63
CA GLN A 95 10.82 -18.81 -2.33
C GLN A 95 11.84 -19.70 -1.61
N ARG A 96 11.36 -20.58 -0.75
CA ARG A 96 12.16 -21.67 -0.21
C ARG A 96 12.39 -22.71 -1.32
N LYS A 97 13.62 -23.18 -1.48
CA LYS A 97 14.01 -24.14 -2.55
C LYS A 97 13.20 -25.44 -2.53
N SER A 98 12.86 -25.94 -1.35
CA SER A 98 11.94 -27.07 -1.20
C SER A 98 11.09 -26.91 0.06
N TYR A 99 9.78 -27.05 -0.07
CA TYR A 99 8.85 -27.14 1.07
C TYR A 99 8.71 -28.58 1.60
N ASP A 100 9.46 -29.55 1.05
CA ASP A 100 9.52 -30.90 1.60
C ASP A 100 10.26 -30.90 2.95
N LYS A 101 9.62 -31.40 3.99
CA LYS A 101 10.17 -31.50 5.34
C LYS A 101 11.38 -32.44 5.42
N ALA A 102 11.46 -33.43 4.53
CA ALA A 102 12.59 -34.35 4.49
C ALA A 102 13.85 -33.73 3.86
N ALA A 103 13.74 -32.54 3.24
CA ALA A 103 14.85 -31.92 2.53
C ALA A 103 15.91 -31.28 3.45
N GLY A 104 15.66 -31.21 4.76
CA GLY A 104 16.56 -30.59 5.75
C GLY A 104 16.63 -29.06 5.61
N TYR A 105 17.74 -28.45 6.05
CA TYR A 105 17.99 -27.01 5.92
C TYR A 105 17.89 -26.55 4.45
N GLN A 106 17.16 -25.46 4.20
CA GLN A 106 16.87 -24.95 2.87
C GLN A 106 17.43 -23.55 2.62
N THR A 107 17.94 -23.36 1.41
CA THR A 107 18.29 -22.05 0.88
C THR A 107 17.10 -21.40 0.17
N LEU A 108 17.21 -20.11 -0.12
CA LEU A 108 16.21 -19.35 -0.88
C LEU A 108 16.54 -19.30 -2.37
N GLU A 109 15.51 -19.22 -3.20
CA GLU A 109 15.62 -19.03 -4.65
C GLU A 109 14.63 -17.97 -5.17
N LYS A 110 14.85 -17.55 -6.42
CA LYS A 110 13.97 -16.63 -7.12
C LYS A 110 12.75 -17.41 -7.63
N GLY A 111 11.57 -17.01 -7.20
CA GLY A 111 10.30 -17.44 -7.78
C GLY A 111 9.73 -16.44 -8.79
N ASP A 112 8.71 -16.87 -9.51
CA ASP A 112 7.98 -16.02 -10.45
C ASP A 112 7.25 -14.87 -9.75
N GLY A 113 7.02 -13.79 -10.49
CA GLY A 113 6.25 -12.64 -10.03
C GLY A 113 4.74 -12.90 -10.00
N GLU A 114 4.07 -12.38 -8.98
CA GLU A 114 2.64 -12.58 -8.73
C GLU A 114 1.80 -11.40 -9.26
N PRO A 115 0.88 -11.60 -10.23
CA PRO A 115 -0.05 -10.55 -10.63
C PRO A 115 -1.02 -10.17 -9.52
N HIS A 116 -1.68 -9.02 -9.64
CA HIS A 116 -2.80 -8.70 -8.76
C HIS A 116 -4.01 -9.57 -9.10
N LEU A 117 -4.52 -10.31 -8.12
CA LEU A 117 -5.79 -11.01 -8.23
C LEU A 117 -6.96 -10.09 -7.91
N LEU A 118 -7.98 -10.10 -8.76
CA LEU A 118 -9.19 -9.32 -8.57
C LEU A 118 -10.12 -10.00 -7.56
N ARG A 119 -10.48 -9.29 -6.48
CA ARG A 119 -11.44 -9.72 -5.45
C ARG A 119 -12.77 -8.98 -5.62
N THR A 120 -13.86 -9.72 -5.80
CA THR A 120 -15.18 -9.20 -6.25
C THR A 120 -16.32 -9.42 -5.24
N GLU A 121 -15.99 -9.82 -4.02
CA GLU A 121 -16.93 -10.22 -2.97
C GLU A 121 -17.88 -9.08 -2.57
N MET A 122 -17.38 -7.85 -2.49
CA MET A 122 -18.19 -6.66 -2.19
C MET A 122 -18.81 -6.03 -3.44
N ARG A 123 -18.22 -6.32 -4.62
CA ARG A 123 -18.67 -5.77 -5.89
C ARG A 123 -18.25 -6.64 -7.08
N ARG A 124 -19.24 -7.06 -7.86
CA ARG A 124 -19.07 -7.96 -9.01
C ARG A 124 -18.60 -7.29 -10.30
N THR A 125 -18.84 -5.99 -10.43
CA THR A 125 -18.45 -5.22 -11.63
C THR A 125 -17.05 -4.66 -11.40
N PRO A 126 -16.02 -5.15 -12.10
CA PRO A 126 -14.72 -4.51 -12.08
C PRO A 126 -14.89 -3.11 -12.67
N GLY A 127 -14.50 -2.06 -11.96
CA GLY A 127 -14.37 -0.74 -12.57
C GLY A 127 -12.95 -0.56 -13.06
N HIS A 128 -12.75 0.06 -14.22
CA HIS A 128 -11.44 0.51 -14.68
C HIS A 128 -10.92 1.58 -13.72
N VAL A 129 -9.94 1.23 -12.88
CA VAL A 129 -9.48 2.11 -11.81
C VAL A 129 -8.34 2.97 -12.31
N THR A 130 -8.58 4.27 -12.34
CA THR A 130 -7.61 5.22 -12.90
C THR A 130 -7.48 6.52 -12.16
N LEU A 131 -8.25 6.69 -11.08
CA LEU A 131 -8.19 7.86 -10.22
C LEU A 131 -7.40 7.50 -8.96
N PRO A 132 -6.08 7.75 -8.89
CA PRO A 132 -5.32 7.55 -7.65
C PRO A 132 -5.87 8.46 -6.54
N ILE A 133 -6.03 7.91 -5.33
CA ILE A 133 -6.52 8.64 -4.14
C ILE A 133 -5.43 8.73 -3.09
N ALA A 134 -4.81 7.60 -2.72
CA ALA A 134 -3.76 7.57 -1.72
C ALA A 134 -2.89 6.33 -1.90
N ALA A 135 -1.63 6.39 -1.48
CA ALA A 135 -0.78 5.22 -1.34
C ALA A 135 0.11 5.33 -0.11
N PHE A 136 0.28 4.23 0.61
CA PHE A 136 1.07 4.16 1.84
C PHE A 136 1.64 2.75 2.04
N VAL A 137 2.58 2.62 2.97
CA VAL A 137 3.25 1.36 3.30
C VAL A 137 2.79 0.88 4.67
N GLN A 138 2.56 -0.41 4.82
CA GLN A 138 2.37 -1.08 6.10
C GLN A 138 3.63 -1.87 6.47
N PHE A 139 4.18 -1.54 7.63
CA PHE A 139 5.08 -2.37 8.43
C PHE A 139 4.30 -2.94 9.61
N THR A 140 4.70 -4.09 10.13
CA THR A 140 4.04 -4.69 11.28
C THR A 140 4.96 -5.70 11.95
N ASP A 141 4.82 -5.86 13.27
CA ASP A 141 5.46 -6.93 14.03
C ASP A 141 6.96 -6.96 13.71
N LEU A 142 7.63 -5.82 13.97
CA LEU A 142 9.07 -5.68 13.75
C LEU A 142 9.84 -6.60 14.67
N HIS A 143 9.35 -6.74 15.92
CA HIS A 143 10.02 -7.43 17.02
C HIS A 143 11.51 -7.08 17.04
N ILE A 144 11.84 -5.81 17.28
CA ILE A 144 13.21 -5.46 17.64
C ILE A 144 13.49 -6.08 19.01
N VAL A 145 14.43 -7.03 19.02
CA VAL A 145 14.73 -7.87 20.19
C VAL A 145 16.10 -7.52 20.76
N ASP A 146 16.15 -7.27 22.07
CA ASP A 146 17.37 -7.41 22.87
C ASP A 146 17.52 -8.86 23.34
N ASP A 147 18.24 -9.67 22.56
CA ASP A 147 18.44 -11.10 22.82
C ASP A 147 19.30 -11.39 24.08
N GLN A 148 19.98 -10.37 24.60
CA GLN A 148 20.76 -10.45 25.84
C GLN A 148 19.94 -10.08 27.07
N SER A 149 18.72 -9.55 26.88
CA SER A 149 17.88 -9.08 27.97
C SER A 149 17.54 -10.23 28.94
N PRO A 150 17.63 -10.01 30.26
CA PRO A 150 17.17 -10.97 31.26
C PRO A 150 15.64 -11.12 31.29
N ALA A 151 14.88 -10.21 30.65
CA ALA A 151 13.43 -10.29 30.53
C ALA A 151 12.96 -11.34 29.50
N ARG A 152 13.88 -11.84 28.67
CA ARG A 152 13.60 -12.88 27.70
C ARG A 152 13.27 -14.22 28.37
N VAL A 153 12.49 -15.04 27.69
CA VAL A 153 11.96 -16.32 28.21
C VAL A 153 12.33 -17.51 27.32
N GLU A 154 13.49 -17.43 26.65
CA GLU A 154 13.93 -18.41 25.64
C GLU A 154 13.96 -19.84 26.19
N PHE A 155 14.22 -20.01 27.49
CA PHE A 155 14.23 -21.32 28.14
C PHE A 155 12.90 -22.08 28.00
N LEU A 156 11.77 -21.38 27.81
CA LEU A 156 10.46 -21.99 27.60
C LEU A 156 10.29 -22.58 26.19
N ASP A 157 11.11 -22.18 25.22
CA ASP A 157 11.04 -22.62 23.81
C ASP A 157 11.15 -24.14 23.65
N ARG A 158 11.90 -24.80 24.55
CA ARG A 158 12.05 -26.27 24.56
C ARG A 158 10.72 -27.02 24.71
N TYR A 159 9.69 -26.37 25.23
CA TYR A 159 8.35 -26.95 25.39
C TYR A 159 7.47 -26.79 24.14
N ALA A 160 7.94 -26.04 23.13
CA ALA A 160 7.37 -25.92 21.79
C ALA A 160 8.05 -26.85 20.76
N ASN A 161 9.15 -27.53 21.14
CA ASN A 161 9.87 -28.46 20.27
C ASN A 161 8.95 -29.52 19.64
N SER A 162 9.17 -29.85 18.38
CA SER A 162 8.38 -30.88 17.68
C SER A 162 8.55 -32.27 18.30
N GLY A 163 7.43 -32.89 18.69
CA GLY A 163 7.39 -34.25 19.25
C GLY A 163 6.73 -34.33 20.64
N PRO A 164 6.38 -35.54 21.10
CA PRO A 164 5.80 -35.72 22.43
C PRO A 164 6.80 -35.33 23.53
N PRO A 165 6.33 -34.89 24.73
CA PRO A 165 4.92 -34.80 25.13
C PRO A 165 4.28 -33.42 24.95
N HIS A 166 5.07 -32.34 24.91
CA HIS A 166 4.55 -30.96 25.03
C HIS A 166 4.09 -30.31 23.72
N PHE A 167 4.49 -30.86 22.58
CA PHE A 167 4.24 -30.24 21.27
C PHE A 167 2.75 -29.96 21.01
N GLY A 168 2.43 -28.69 20.77
CA GLY A 168 1.05 -28.23 20.52
C GLY A 168 0.15 -28.21 21.75
N THR A 169 0.69 -28.38 22.95
CA THR A 169 -0.06 -28.25 24.21
C THR A 169 0.35 -27.02 25.00
N TYR A 170 1.59 -26.55 24.89
CA TYR A 170 2.09 -25.34 25.56
C TYR A 170 2.05 -24.10 24.65
N PRO A 171 1.74 -22.90 25.18
CA PRO A 171 1.66 -21.66 24.40
C PRO A 171 3.02 -20.93 24.33
N PHE A 172 4.12 -21.66 24.14
CA PHE A 172 5.49 -21.11 24.13
C PHE A 172 6.17 -21.20 22.77
N ASP A 173 5.37 -21.44 21.71
CA ASP A 173 5.86 -21.35 20.34
C ASP A 173 6.45 -19.94 20.12
N SER A 174 7.60 -19.88 19.46
CA SER A 174 8.34 -18.66 19.13
C SER A 174 8.90 -17.86 20.33
N ALA A 175 9.09 -18.50 21.49
CA ALA A 175 9.82 -17.92 22.62
C ALA A 175 11.31 -17.68 22.32
N TYR A 176 11.88 -18.40 21.34
CA TYR A 176 13.20 -18.14 20.78
C TYR A 176 13.21 -18.38 19.27
N ARG A 177 13.82 -17.46 18.51
CA ARG A 177 14.13 -17.66 17.10
C ARG A 177 15.65 -17.60 16.87
N PRO A 178 16.24 -18.50 16.08
CA PRO A 178 17.68 -18.52 15.84
C PRO A 178 18.22 -17.25 15.17
N HIS A 179 17.37 -16.38 14.63
CA HIS A 179 17.77 -15.15 13.93
C HIS A 179 17.33 -13.86 14.64
N GLU A 180 16.70 -13.91 15.81
CA GLU A 180 16.14 -12.71 16.46
C GLU A 180 17.18 -11.66 16.85
N PHE A 181 18.43 -12.09 17.12
CA PHE A 181 19.57 -11.20 17.34
C PHE A 181 19.92 -10.35 16.10
N LEU A 182 19.35 -10.68 14.93
CA LEU A 182 19.46 -9.92 13.66
C LEU A 182 18.21 -9.08 13.35
N SER A 183 17.26 -8.93 14.27
CA SER A 183 16.01 -8.17 14.08
C SER A 183 16.22 -6.74 13.56
N THR A 184 17.24 -6.02 14.06
CA THR A 184 17.58 -4.68 13.57
C THR A 184 18.02 -4.67 12.10
N HIS A 185 18.76 -5.70 11.68
CA HIS A 185 19.24 -5.87 10.30
C HIS A 185 18.09 -6.17 9.34
N LEU A 186 17.15 -7.04 9.74
CA LEU A 186 15.93 -7.33 8.97
C LEU A 186 15.13 -6.05 8.71
N THR A 187 14.89 -5.27 9.77
CA THR A 187 14.20 -3.99 9.67
C THR A 187 14.97 -3.01 8.78
N HIS A 188 16.29 -2.90 8.94
CA HIS A 188 17.13 -2.03 8.10
C HIS A 188 17.05 -2.39 6.61
N ALA A 189 17.09 -3.68 6.27
CA ALA A 189 16.97 -4.15 4.88
C ALA A 189 15.56 -3.91 4.31
N MET A 190 14.51 -3.98 5.14
CA MET A 190 13.16 -3.61 4.71
C MET A 190 13.01 -2.09 4.52
N VAL A 191 13.58 -1.28 5.42
CA VAL A 191 13.68 0.18 5.25
C VAL A 191 14.38 0.52 3.93
N LYS A 192 15.43 -0.22 3.56
CA LYS A 192 16.13 -0.07 2.28
C LYS A 192 15.25 -0.35 1.08
N ALA A 193 14.46 -1.43 1.13
CA ALA A 193 13.50 -1.75 0.09
C ALA A 193 12.50 -0.60 -0.12
N ILE A 194 11.92 -0.08 0.97
CA ILE A 194 10.94 1.01 0.92
C ILE A 194 11.57 2.35 0.55
N ARG A 195 12.78 2.67 1.03
CA ARG A 195 13.47 3.92 0.68
C ARG A 195 13.73 4.04 -0.82
N GLY A 196 13.90 2.90 -1.51
CA GLY A 196 13.98 2.85 -2.97
C GLY A 196 12.63 3.11 -3.68
N MET A 197 11.50 3.01 -2.99
CA MET A 197 10.14 3.19 -3.52
C MET A 197 9.63 4.61 -3.25
N THR A 198 9.49 5.41 -4.30
CA THR A 198 8.88 6.75 -4.17
C THR A 198 7.39 6.77 -4.49
N THR A 199 6.89 5.75 -5.18
CA THR A 199 5.51 5.65 -5.66
C THR A 199 5.01 4.23 -5.56
N GLY A 200 3.73 4.04 -5.28
CA GLY A 200 3.14 2.71 -5.30
C GLY A 200 3.16 2.07 -6.71
N PRO A 201 3.25 0.72 -6.78
CA PRO A 201 3.57 -0.01 -8.00
C PRO A 201 2.43 -0.08 -9.01
N ARG A 202 1.17 -0.08 -8.55
CA ARG A 202 0.02 -0.03 -9.44
C ARG A 202 -0.24 1.40 -9.85
N THR A 203 -0.61 2.26 -8.90
CA THR A 203 -1.20 3.58 -9.19
C THR A 203 -0.18 4.65 -9.53
N ARG A 204 1.10 4.44 -9.19
CA ARG A 204 2.16 5.46 -9.23
C ARG A 204 1.87 6.67 -8.34
N THR A 205 0.88 6.57 -7.45
CA THR A 205 0.66 7.56 -6.41
C THR A 205 1.91 7.64 -5.55
N PRO A 206 2.44 8.85 -5.27
CA PRO A 206 3.50 9.01 -4.29
C PRO A 206 3.14 8.30 -2.98
N LEU A 207 4.09 7.56 -2.41
CA LEU A 207 3.89 6.98 -1.08
C LEU A 207 3.87 8.11 -0.06
N GLY A 208 2.74 8.29 0.62
CA GLY A 208 2.53 9.42 1.52
C GLY A 208 3.17 9.22 2.89
N PHE A 209 3.16 7.99 3.40
CA PHE A 209 3.72 7.62 4.70
C PHE A 209 3.88 6.09 4.84
N THR A 210 4.61 5.68 5.87
CA THR A 210 4.60 4.30 6.40
C THR A 210 3.81 4.25 7.71
N ILE A 211 2.97 3.25 7.92
CA ILE A 211 2.35 2.94 9.22
C ILE A 211 2.97 1.65 9.74
N VAL A 212 3.39 1.64 11.01
CA VAL A 212 3.79 0.43 11.73
C VAL A 212 2.61 -0.02 12.58
N THR A 213 1.99 -1.15 12.29
CA THR A 213 0.75 -1.62 12.95
C THR A 213 1.00 -2.35 14.28
N GLY A 214 1.99 -1.93 15.06
CA GLY A 214 2.28 -2.46 16.41
C GLY A 214 3.36 -3.54 16.42
N ASP A 215 3.75 -3.92 17.65
CA ASP A 215 4.80 -4.89 17.98
C ASP A 215 6.15 -4.51 17.36
N MET A 216 6.56 -3.28 17.66
CA MET A 216 7.86 -2.76 17.23
C MET A 216 8.97 -3.31 18.11
N THR A 217 8.71 -3.41 19.41
CA THR A 217 9.61 -4.01 20.40
C THR A 217 9.16 -5.42 20.75
N ASP A 218 9.94 -6.14 21.55
CA ASP A 218 9.58 -7.49 21.99
C ASP A 218 9.29 -7.56 23.50
N ASN A 219 10.02 -6.77 24.30
CA ASN A 219 9.91 -6.72 25.75
C ASN A 219 9.49 -5.35 26.28
N CYS A 220 8.92 -4.49 25.44
CA CYS A 220 8.61 -3.09 25.76
C CYS A 220 9.79 -2.31 26.38
N GLN A 221 11.03 -2.65 26.01
CA GLN A 221 12.24 -2.05 26.60
C GLN A 221 12.60 -0.72 25.94
N TYR A 222 13.29 0.13 26.70
CA TYR A 222 13.76 1.41 26.20
C TYR A 222 14.78 1.27 25.05
N ASN A 223 15.78 0.40 25.18
CA ASN A 223 16.77 0.16 24.13
C ASN A 223 16.12 -0.35 22.83
N GLU A 224 15.23 -1.34 22.90
CA GLU A 224 14.45 -1.83 21.76
C GLU A 224 13.64 -0.68 21.12
N THR A 225 12.97 0.13 21.95
CA THR A 225 12.19 1.30 21.51
C THR A 225 13.07 2.33 20.79
N ARG A 226 14.32 2.53 21.25
CA ARG A 226 15.27 3.44 20.61
C ARG A 226 15.80 2.90 19.30
N TRP A 227 16.19 1.64 19.27
CA TRP A 227 16.72 1.03 18.06
C TRP A 227 15.72 1.11 16.90
N TYR A 228 14.43 0.80 17.10
CA TYR A 228 13.50 0.88 15.97
C TYR A 228 13.21 2.32 15.54
N ILE A 229 13.11 3.27 16.47
CA ILE A 229 12.87 4.68 16.11
C ILE A 229 14.05 5.23 15.32
N ASP A 230 15.27 4.96 15.78
CA ASP A 230 16.49 5.36 15.09
C ASP A 230 16.65 4.63 13.72
N LEU A 231 16.19 3.38 13.62
CA LEU A 231 16.16 2.64 12.35
C LEU A 231 15.25 3.32 11.33
N LEU A 232 14.04 3.72 11.73
CA LEU A 232 13.04 4.30 10.83
C LEU A 232 13.33 5.78 10.50
N ASP A 233 13.85 6.54 11.46
CA ASP A 233 14.27 7.93 11.28
C ASP A 233 15.43 8.07 10.29
N GLY A 234 16.49 7.29 10.51
CA GLY A 234 17.70 7.28 9.70
C GLY A 234 18.70 8.39 10.00
N GLY A 235 19.97 8.09 9.71
CA GLY A 235 21.11 8.95 10.01
C GLY A 235 21.72 8.70 11.40
N GLN A 236 21.05 7.94 12.26
CA GLN A 236 21.56 7.50 13.56
C GLN A 236 22.44 6.26 13.43
N THR A 237 23.37 6.13 14.38
CA THR A 237 24.12 4.89 14.60
C THR A 237 23.28 3.96 15.45
N ILE A 238 22.98 2.78 14.90
CA ILE A 238 22.36 1.67 15.59
C ILE A 238 23.47 0.84 16.22
N LEU A 239 23.38 0.63 17.52
CA LEU A 239 24.23 -0.29 18.27
C LEU A 239 23.32 -1.34 18.92
N PRO A 240 23.07 -2.47 18.25
CA PRO A 240 22.22 -3.55 18.75
C PRO A 240 22.98 -4.41 19.78
N ASP A 241 23.42 -3.76 20.86
CA ASP A 241 24.20 -4.37 21.93
C ASP A 241 23.78 -3.76 23.28
N SER A 242 23.73 -4.58 24.32
CA SER A 242 23.21 -4.23 25.66
C SER A 242 24.04 -4.94 26.74
N GLY A 243 23.92 -4.53 28.00
CA GLY A 243 24.77 -5.09 29.05
C GLY A 243 26.22 -4.62 28.90
N ALA A 244 27.16 -5.57 28.89
CA ALA A 244 28.57 -5.26 28.65
C ALA A 244 28.86 -5.18 27.14
N ILE A 245 28.93 -3.96 26.60
CA ILE A 245 29.21 -3.74 25.17
C ILE A 245 30.44 -4.53 24.69
N GLY A 246 30.26 -5.30 23.62
CA GLY A 246 31.26 -6.18 23.03
C GLY A 246 31.35 -7.57 23.68
N VAL A 247 30.51 -7.88 24.66
CA VAL A 247 30.36 -9.19 25.28
C VAL A 247 28.98 -9.73 24.93
N ASP A 248 28.93 -10.93 24.35
CA ASP A 248 27.65 -11.60 24.09
C ASP A 248 27.17 -12.37 25.33
N GLU A 249 26.02 -11.95 25.85
CA GLU A 249 25.32 -12.54 27.01
C GLU A 249 24.01 -13.25 26.61
N SER A 250 23.81 -13.52 25.32
CA SER A 250 22.65 -14.27 24.81
C SER A 250 22.79 -15.78 25.04
N VAL A 251 21.68 -16.51 24.89
CA VAL A 251 21.66 -17.97 24.94
C VAL A 251 22.39 -18.63 23.75
N GLY A 252 22.65 -17.89 22.67
CA GLY A 252 23.42 -18.37 21.52
C GLY A 252 24.94 -18.34 21.72
N SER A 253 25.41 -17.68 22.78
CA SER A 253 26.83 -17.65 23.15
C SER A 253 27.23 -18.80 24.07
N ASN A 254 28.55 -19.00 24.23
CA ASN A 254 29.09 -19.75 25.35
C ASN A 254 29.19 -18.82 26.57
N LEU A 255 28.07 -18.39 27.15
CA LEU A 255 27.96 -17.44 28.28
C LEU A 255 29.26 -17.28 29.09
N ALA A 256 30.10 -16.32 28.67
CA ALA A 256 31.41 -16.05 29.24
C ALA A 256 31.30 -14.91 30.24
N GLY A 257 30.61 -15.17 31.35
CA GLY A 257 30.47 -14.25 32.48
C GLY A 257 30.72 -14.86 33.86
N GLY A 258 30.76 -16.20 34.00
CA GLY A 258 30.99 -16.79 35.33
C GLY A 258 30.46 -18.19 35.61
N ASN A 259 29.93 -18.96 34.64
CA ASN A 259 29.68 -20.37 34.90
C ASN A 259 31.02 -21.14 34.85
N PRO A 260 31.48 -21.78 35.94
CA PRO A 260 32.77 -22.50 35.99
C PRO A 260 32.88 -23.72 35.05
N SER A 261 31.92 -23.94 34.13
CA SER A 261 31.82 -25.14 33.29
C SER A 261 31.92 -24.92 31.77
N GLY A 262 31.88 -23.68 31.25
CA GLY A 262 31.88 -23.47 29.78
C GLY A 262 30.69 -24.14 29.08
N PHE A 263 29.54 -24.17 29.76
CA PHE A 263 28.34 -24.88 29.35
C PHE A 263 27.60 -24.14 28.22
N HIS A 264 27.40 -24.83 27.11
CA HIS A 264 26.47 -24.48 26.05
C HIS A 264 25.22 -25.36 26.21
N ASP A 265 24.04 -24.75 26.23
CA ASP A 265 22.79 -25.50 26.24
C ASP A 265 22.46 -25.97 24.81
N PRO A 266 22.44 -27.28 24.53
CA PRO A 266 22.18 -27.81 23.19
C PRO A 266 20.76 -27.52 22.67
N GLU A 267 19.87 -26.96 23.50
CA GLU A 267 18.57 -26.46 23.08
C GLU A 267 18.63 -25.17 22.26
N PHE A 268 19.74 -24.42 22.27
CA PHE A 268 19.87 -23.17 21.54
C PHE A 268 20.91 -23.27 20.42
N TRP A 269 20.80 -22.43 19.40
CA TRP A 269 21.77 -22.41 18.31
C TRP A 269 23.03 -21.68 18.76
N ALA A 270 24.18 -22.36 18.77
CA ALA A 270 25.48 -21.70 19.00
C ALA A 270 26.22 -21.46 17.68
N PRO A 271 25.99 -20.35 16.98
CA PRO A 271 26.55 -20.14 15.66
C PRO A 271 28.08 -20.01 15.68
N ASP A 272 28.67 -19.44 16.73
CA ASP A 272 30.10 -19.15 16.78
C ASP A 272 30.99 -20.37 17.04
N THR A 273 30.39 -21.55 17.28
CA THR A 273 31.12 -22.75 17.72
C THR A 273 30.81 -23.96 16.86
N THR A 274 31.65 -25.00 16.99
CA THR A 274 31.39 -26.32 16.40
C THR A 274 30.70 -27.28 17.38
N VAL A 275 30.25 -26.80 18.54
CA VAL A 275 29.59 -27.65 19.54
C VAL A 275 28.26 -28.14 18.97
N PRO A 276 27.94 -29.44 19.03
CA PRO A 276 26.66 -29.96 18.56
C PRO A 276 25.47 -29.38 19.35
N ASP A 277 24.41 -29.00 18.65
CA ASP A 277 23.16 -28.50 19.19
C ASP A 277 21.97 -28.95 18.33
N LYS A 278 20.73 -28.68 18.79
CA LYS A 278 19.51 -29.12 18.08
C LYS A 278 19.40 -28.53 16.68
N TYR A 279 19.89 -27.31 16.46
CA TYR A 279 19.81 -26.62 15.17
C TYR A 279 20.85 -27.15 14.18
N LYS A 280 22.09 -27.43 14.62
CA LYS A 280 23.13 -28.06 13.81
C LYS A 280 22.74 -29.46 13.38
N ALA A 281 21.99 -30.20 14.21
CA ALA A 281 21.42 -31.49 13.82
C ALA A 281 20.39 -31.37 12.67
N LEU A 282 19.76 -30.20 12.53
CA LEU A 282 18.84 -29.85 11.43
C LEU A 282 19.55 -29.21 10.23
N GLY A 283 20.86 -29.03 10.30
CA GLY A 283 21.69 -28.50 9.22
C GLY A 283 21.99 -27.00 9.30
N PHE A 284 21.67 -26.32 10.41
CA PHE A 284 22.08 -24.94 10.60
C PHE A 284 23.61 -24.80 10.58
N PRO A 285 24.16 -23.74 9.97
CA PRO A 285 25.60 -23.59 9.83
C PRO A 285 26.27 -23.18 11.15
N GLY A 286 27.57 -23.47 11.26
CA GLY A 286 28.46 -22.78 12.20
C GLY A 286 29.07 -21.57 11.49
N LEU A 287 28.90 -20.38 12.07
CA LEU A 287 29.29 -19.09 11.53
C LEU A 287 30.14 -18.31 12.55
N PRO A 288 31.43 -18.65 12.73
CA PRO A 288 32.30 -17.98 13.69
C PRO A 288 32.35 -16.46 13.50
N GLY A 289 32.04 -15.72 14.55
CA GLY A 289 32.08 -14.26 14.61
C GLY A 289 30.77 -13.58 14.23
N VAL A 290 29.69 -14.34 13.96
CA VAL A 290 28.40 -13.75 13.58
C VAL A 290 27.74 -12.99 14.72
N LEU A 291 27.92 -13.45 15.97
CA LEU A 291 27.38 -12.76 17.14
C LEU A 291 28.07 -11.41 17.35
N ALA A 292 29.40 -11.39 17.25
CA ALA A 292 30.18 -10.16 17.30
C ALA A 292 29.83 -9.20 16.14
N ALA A 293 29.58 -9.74 14.94
CA ALA A 293 29.16 -8.96 13.78
C ALA A 293 27.75 -8.38 13.95
N ALA A 294 26.82 -9.15 14.50
CA ALA A 294 25.46 -8.70 14.78
C ALA A 294 25.42 -7.54 15.78
N ARG A 295 26.38 -7.48 16.72
CA ARG A 295 26.51 -6.40 17.71
C ARG A 295 27.33 -5.21 17.22
N ALA A 296 27.89 -5.28 16.01
CA ALA A 296 28.65 -4.17 15.44
C ALA A 296 27.72 -3.00 15.12
N SER A 297 28.18 -1.79 15.42
CA SER A 297 27.42 -0.58 15.11
C SER A 297 27.34 -0.33 13.61
N TYR A 298 26.19 0.11 13.11
CA TYR A 298 26.02 0.56 11.73
C TYR A 298 25.08 1.78 11.66
N THR A 299 25.07 2.50 10.54
CA THR A 299 24.20 3.68 10.38
C THR A 299 22.92 3.32 9.62
N SER A 300 21.76 3.65 10.19
CA SER A 300 20.50 3.43 9.48
C SER A 300 20.31 4.45 8.35
N ILE A 301 19.70 4.02 7.24
CA ILE A 301 19.37 4.88 6.10
C ILE A 301 18.03 5.63 6.27
N GLY A 302 17.16 5.13 7.15
CA GLY A 302 15.81 5.66 7.40
C GLY A 302 14.83 5.57 6.23
N LEU A 303 13.54 5.62 6.56
CA LEU A 303 12.45 5.56 5.58
C LEU A 303 12.43 6.76 4.64
N GLY A 304 12.91 7.92 5.09
CA GLY A 304 12.94 9.14 4.26
C GLY A 304 11.57 9.71 3.92
N MET A 305 10.53 9.26 4.63
CA MET A 305 9.15 9.72 4.50
C MET A 305 8.50 9.76 5.88
N PRO A 306 7.37 10.44 6.05
CA PRO A 306 6.63 10.41 7.30
C PRO A 306 6.28 8.98 7.71
N TRP A 307 6.36 8.67 9.00
CA TRP A 307 5.89 7.40 9.50
C TRP A 307 5.08 7.54 10.79
N TYR A 308 4.15 6.59 10.98
CA TYR A 308 3.18 6.56 12.05
C TYR A 308 3.23 5.21 12.78
N ALA A 309 2.78 5.17 14.03
CA ALA A 309 2.80 3.98 14.90
C ALA A 309 1.42 3.64 15.47
N ALA A 310 1.03 2.37 15.43
CA ALA A 310 0.01 1.80 16.30
C ALA A 310 0.70 1.12 17.51
N TYR A 311 -0.02 0.97 18.62
CA TYR A 311 0.51 0.32 19.83
C TYR A 311 0.12 -1.16 19.81
N GLY A 312 1.11 -2.05 19.88
CA GLY A 312 0.95 -3.50 19.96
C GLY A 312 1.19 -4.05 21.36
N ASN A 313 0.81 -5.30 21.60
CA ASN A 313 0.93 -5.89 22.94
C ASN A 313 2.40 -6.03 23.36
N HIS A 314 3.34 -6.32 22.45
CA HIS A 314 4.78 -6.35 22.77
C HIS A 314 5.39 -4.95 23.02
N ASP A 315 4.67 -3.88 22.68
CA ASP A 315 5.07 -2.50 23.00
C ASP A 315 4.63 -2.08 24.41
N GLY A 316 3.71 -2.83 25.03
CA GLY A 316 3.12 -2.50 26.34
C GLY A 316 3.18 -3.59 27.40
N GLU A 317 3.57 -4.80 27.02
CA GLU A 317 3.63 -5.97 27.86
C GLU A 317 4.93 -6.72 27.60
N VAL A 318 5.53 -7.27 28.66
CA VAL A 318 6.76 -8.06 28.52
C VAL A 318 6.44 -9.33 27.76
N GLN A 319 7.21 -9.61 26.70
CA GLN A 319 6.93 -10.68 25.73
C GLN A 319 5.51 -10.64 25.16
N GLY A 320 4.87 -9.45 25.15
CA GLY A 320 3.50 -9.29 24.67
C GLY A 320 2.41 -9.98 25.52
N ASN A 321 2.74 -10.40 26.74
CA ASN A 321 1.84 -11.22 27.57
C ASN A 321 1.68 -10.73 29.01
N VAL A 322 2.70 -10.10 29.59
CA VAL A 322 2.68 -9.71 31.00
C VAL A 322 2.65 -8.19 31.14
N PRO A 323 1.55 -7.62 31.66
CA PRO A 323 1.45 -6.21 32.00
C PRO A 323 2.54 -5.75 32.96
N LEU A 324 2.93 -4.49 32.82
CA LEU A 324 3.88 -3.84 33.72
C LEU A 324 3.30 -3.53 35.11
N ASP A 325 2.00 -3.74 35.36
CA ASP A 325 1.37 -3.33 36.62
C ASP A 325 1.82 -4.22 37.82
N PRO A 326 2.37 -3.63 38.90
CA PRO A 326 2.76 -4.41 40.08
C PRO A 326 1.58 -5.09 40.80
N ASP A 327 0.34 -4.60 40.67
CA ASP A 327 -0.85 -5.23 41.24
C ASP A 327 -1.40 -6.37 40.37
N PHE A 328 -1.12 -6.39 39.06
CA PHE A 328 -1.39 -7.56 38.19
C PHE A 328 -0.61 -8.77 38.70
N LEU A 329 0.64 -8.51 39.12
CA LEU A 329 1.52 -9.51 39.71
C LEU A 329 0.98 -10.01 41.06
N SER A 330 0.15 -9.26 41.79
CA SER A 330 -0.39 -9.66 43.11
C SER A 330 -1.43 -10.79 43.09
N SER A 331 -1.80 -11.30 41.91
CA SER A 331 -2.82 -12.34 41.73
C SER A 331 -2.24 -13.75 41.46
N ASP A 332 -2.90 -14.77 42.02
CA ASP A 332 -2.44 -16.16 42.25
C ASP A 332 -2.04 -17.04 41.04
N ASN A 333 -1.84 -16.52 39.82
CA ASN A 333 -1.60 -17.39 38.64
C ASN A 333 -0.29 -17.19 37.85
N LEU A 334 0.39 -16.05 37.95
CA LEU A 334 1.64 -15.78 37.20
C LEU A 334 2.84 -15.44 38.08
N GLN A 335 2.60 -14.99 39.31
CA GLN A 335 3.62 -14.62 40.30
C GLN A 335 4.54 -15.78 40.72
N GLN A 336 4.21 -17.02 40.36
CA GLN A 336 5.01 -18.16 40.75
C GLN A 336 6.12 -18.42 39.75
N ILE A 337 5.87 -18.41 38.43
CA ILE A 337 6.94 -18.73 37.46
C ILE A 337 7.98 -17.60 37.39
N TRP A 338 7.57 -16.33 37.53
CA TRP A 338 8.51 -15.20 37.62
C TRP A 338 8.83 -14.86 39.07
N THR A 339 10.08 -15.10 39.48
CA THR A 339 10.57 -14.68 40.79
C THR A 339 11.17 -13.27 40.69
N GLY A 340 10.33 -12.24 40.81
CA GLY A 340 10.73 -10.81 40.85
C GLY A 340 9.74 -9.86 40.19
N ASP A 341 9.87 -8.55 40.42
CA ASP A 341 9.20 -7.53 39.60
C ASP A 341 9.87 -7.56 38.21
N PRO A 342 9.13 -7.69 37.09
CA PRO A 342 9.69 -7.71 35.74
C PRO A 342 10.56 -6.49 35.44
N ARG A 343 10.31 -5.34 36.08
CA ARG A 343 11.17 -4.16 35.97
C ARG A 343 12.57 -4.39 36.53
N ASP A 344 12.65 -5.06 37.67
CA ASP A 344 13.92 -5.39 38.33
C ASP A 344 14.66 -6.49 37.55
N VAL A 345 13.92 -7.45 36.99
CA VAL A 345 14.48 -8.52 36.14
C VAL A 345 15.10 -7.91 34.89
N ALA A 346 14.39 -7.05 34.17
CA ALA A 346 14.84 -6.52 32.89
C ALA A 346 16.18 -5.76 32.98
N VAL A 347 16.41 -5.00 34.06
CA VAL A 347 17.68 -4.27 34.28
C VAL A 347 18.69 -5.06 35.11
N GLY A 348 18.30 -6.24 35.60
CA GLY A 348 19.02 -7.03 36.59
C GLY A 348 20.28 -7.73 36.06
N GLY A 349 21.00 -8.37 36.97
CA GLY A 349 22.26 -9.07 36.69
C GLY A 349 22.15 -10.59 36.58
N GLU A 350 20.93 -11.13 36.47
CA GLU A 350 20.71 -12.58 36.37
C GLU A 350 19.71 -12.87 35.25
N LYS A 351 20.09 -13.74 34.30
CA LYS A 351 19.20 -14.25 33.23
C LYS A 351 18.80 -15.69 33.53
N ILE A 352 17.52 -16.01 33.32
CA ILE A 352 16.99 -17.37 33.46
C ILE A 352 17.29 -18.15 32.18
N VAL A 353 17.89 -19.33 32.31
CA VAL A 353 18.30 -20.14 31.16
C VAL A 353 17.69 -21.55 31.13
N ASP A 354 17.20 -22.05 32.28
CA ASP A 354 16.58 -23.36 32.38
C ASP A 354 15.77 -23.50 33.69
N THR A 355 15.08 -24.63 33.88
CA THR A 355 14.46 -25.05 35.14
C THR A 355 14.75 -26.52 35.42
N ALA A 356 15.17 -26.85 36.64
CA ALA A 356 15.40 -28.23 37.05
C ALA A 356 14.09 -29.01 37.33
N ALA A 357 12.93 -28.35 37.28
CA ALA A 357 11.63 -28.98 37.44
C ALA A 357 11.04 -29.42 36.09
N THR A 358 10.48 -30.63 36.05
CA THR A 358 9.81 -31.18 34.85
C THR A 358 8.34 -30.70 34.81
N PRO A 359 7.92 -29.98 33.76
CA PRO A 359 6.51 -29.63 33.58
C PRO A 359 5.68 -30.87 33.19
N PRO A 360 4.35 -30.84 33.40
CA PRO A 360 3.47 -31.92 32.96
C PRO A 360 3.37 -31.97 31.42
N ASP A 361 3.02 -33.15 30.90
CA ASP A 361 2.90 -33.40 29.46
C ASP A 361 1.97 -32.42 28.71
N ARG A 362 0.94 -31.91 29.39
CA ARG A 362 -0.05 -30.98 28.80
C ARG A 362 -0.22 -29.74 29.66
N TYR A 363 -0.32 -28.58 29.02
CA TYR A 363 -0.50 -27.30 29.71
C TYR A 363 -1.79 -27.23 30.55
N GLU A 364 -2.86 -27.91 30.13
CA GLU A 364 -4.13 -27.97 30.88
C GLU A 364 -4.00 -28.67 32.24
N ASP A 365 -3.00 -29.56 32.38
CA ASP A 365 -2.68 -30.25 33.62
C ASP A 365 -1.72 -29.44 34.50
N PHE A 366 -1.30 -28.26 34.05
CA PHE A 366 -0.28 -27.45 34.71
C PHE A 366 -0.85 -26.72 35.93
N GLY A 367 -0.86 -27.46 37.05
CA GLY A 367 -1.45 -27.04 38.30
C GLY A 367 -0.57 -26.08 39.11
N PHE A 368 -1.15 -25.56 40.19
CA PHE A 368 -0.49 -24.64 41.12
C PHE A 368 0.86 -25.17 41.64
N PHE A 369 0.92 -26.44 42.04
CA PHE A 369 2.13 -27.01 42.62
C PHE A 369 3.26 -27.19 41.61
N ASP A 370 2.95 -27.49 40.36
CA ASP A 370 3.92 -27.60 39.28
C ASP A 370 4.51 -26.22 38.95
N LYS A 371 3.67 -25.19 38.89
CA LYS A 371 4.12 -23.79 38.71
C LYS A 371 5.03 -23.34 39.84
N LEU A 372 4.70 -23.68 41.08
CA LEU A 372 5.54 -23.42 42.25
C LEU A 372 6.83 -24.24 42.25
N ALA A 373 6.83 -25.44 41.67
CA ALA A 373 8.04 -26.24 41.50
C ALA A 373 8.98 -25.60 40.49
N ILE A 374 8.49 -25.15 39.33
CA ILE A 374 9.29 -24.42 38.33
C ILE A 374 9.87 -23.14 38.93
N ALA A 375 9.03 -22.32 39.56
CA ALA A 375 9.40 -21.10 40.28
C ALA A 375 10.66 -21.21 41.14
N ARG A 376 10.73 -22.31 41.90
CA ARG A 376 11.76 -22.55 42.92
C ARG A 376 13.02 -23.20 42.36
N ASN A 377 12.97 -23.73 41.15
CA ASN A 377 14.04 -24.51 40.53
C ASN A 377 14.57 -23.86 39.25
N LEU A 378 14.33 -22.56 39.05
CA LEU A 378 14.91 -21.79 37.95
C LEU A 378 16.44 -21.79 38.05
N ILE A 379 17.10 -22.02 36.93
CA ILE A 379 18.54 -21.95 36.75
C ILE A 379 18.85 -20.59 36.15
N ARG A 380 19.73 -19.86 36.81
CA ARG A 380 20.12 -18.50 36.46
C ARG A 380 21.62 -18.41 36.17
N VAL A 381 21.97 -17.49 35.30
CA VAL A 381 23.36 -17.14 34.98
C VAL A 381 23.57 -15.65 35.21
N ASP A 382 24.76 -15.29 35.66
CA ASP A 382 25.13 -13.89 35.81
C ASP A 382 25.25 -13.23 34.42
N VAL A 383 24.63 -12.07 34.29
CA VAL A 383 24.72 -11.17 33.13
C VAL A 383 24.95 -9.75 33.61
N THR A 384 25.40 -8.87 32.72
CA THR A 384 25.70 -7.49 33.09
C THR A 384 24.40 -6.68 33.21
N PRO A 385 24.14 -6.03 34.36
CA PRO A 385 23.03 -5.10 34.50
C PRO A 385 23.10 -3.93 33.51
N ASP A 386 21.95 -3.49 32.99
CA ASP A 386 21.87 -2.37 32.05
C ASP A 386 20.58 -1.56 32.24
N ASP A 387 20.71 -0.29 32.60
CA ASP A 387 19.57 0.61 32.81
C ASP A 387 18.83 0.96 31.51
N ASN A 388 19.44 0.73 30.34
CA ASN A 388 18.78 0.89 29.05
C ASN A 388 17.76 -0.22 28.75
N ARG A 389 17.81 -1.33 29.50
CA ARG A 389 16.82 -2.42 29.45
C ARG A 389 15.53 -2.11 30.22
N ARG A 390 15.39 -0.94 30.83
CA ARG A 390 14.19 -0.57 31.60
C ARG A 390 12.93 -0.65 30.75
N LEU A 391 11.87 -1.19 31.35
CA LEU A 391 10.56 -1.34 30.72
C LEU A 391 9.84 0.01 30.59
N LEU A 392 9.21 0.24 29.44
CA LEU A 392 8.44 1.45 29.16
C LEU A 392 6.94 1.17 29.24
N GLY A 393 6.25 1.81 30.18
CA GLY A 393 4.79 1.88 30.12
C GLY A 393 4.31 2.77 28.98
N ARG A 394 3.06 2.59 28.54
CA ARG A 394 2.44 3.30 27.39
C ARG A 394 2.76 4.78 27.29
N ARG A 395 2.67 5.52 28.40
CA ARG A 395 2.99 6.96 28.42
C ARG A 395 4.46 7.25 28.09
N ALA A 396 5.38 6.46 28.63
CA ALA A 396 6.81 6.64 28.39
C ALA A 396 7.17 6.24 26.94
N PHE A 397 6.60 5.15 26.44
CA PHE A 397 6.70 4.76 25.03
C PHE A 397 6.23 5.89 24.09
N VAL A 398 5.05 6.46 24.34
CA VAL A 398 4.54 7.62 23.58
C VAL A 398 5.48 8.82 23.66
N GLN A 399 6.06 9.12 24.82
CA GLN A 399 7.00 10.23 24.94
C GLN A 399 8.28 10.01 24.16
N GLU A 400 8.76 8.78 24.08
CA GLU A 400 9.97 8.43 23.34
C GLU A 400 9.82 8.72 21.83
N HIS A 401 8.59 8.69 21.30
CA HIS A 401 8.32 9.08 19.90
C HIS A 401 8.48 10.57 19.62
N PHE A 402 8.63 11.41 20.65
CA PHE A 402 8.98 12.82 20.49
C PHE A 402 10.48 13.09 20.54
N THR A 403 11.26 12.11 21.01
CA THR A 403 12.72 12.07 20.85
C THR A 403 13.01 11.45 19.49
N THR A 404 12.84 12.23 18.43
CA THR A 404 12.93 11.76 17.04
C THR A 404 13.57 12.84 16.16
N THR A 405 14.20 12.39 15.07
CA THR A 405 14.61 13.24 13.93
C THR A 405 13.71 13.05 12.70
N GLY A 406 12.85 12.03 12.71
CA GLY A 406 11.87 11.74 11.69
C GLY A 406 10.64 12.65 11.78
N ALA A 407 9.68 12.36 10.92
CA ALA A 407 8.45 13.14 10.81
C ALA A 407 7.20 12.23 10.80
N PRO A 408 6.04 12.74 11.25
CA PRO A 408 5.93 13.89 12.16
C PRO A 408 6.50 13.56 13.54
N ALA A 409 6.94 14.58 14.30
CA ALA A 409 7.32 14.36 15.69
C ALA A 409 6.16 13.74 16.48
N GLY A 410 6.42 12.66 17.22
CA GLY A 410 5.39 11.86 17.89
C GLY A 410 4.78 10.75 17.03
N HIS A 411 5.02 10.72 15.72
CA HIS A 411 4.57 9.66 14.80
C HIS A 411 3.09 9.29 14.93
N GLY A 412 2.26 10.32 15.12
CA GLY A 412 0.81 10.22 15.30
C GLY A 412 0.35 10.37 16.75
N PHE A 413 1.19 10.04 17.73
CA PHE A 413 0.86 10.24 19.13
C PHE A 413 0.79 11.72 19.52
N THR A 414 0.14 11.99 20.65
CA THR A 414 -0.03 13.35 21.18
C THR A 414 0.87 13.60 22.38
N ALA A 415 1.67 14.67 22.31
CA ALA A 415 2.62 15.02 23.37
C ALA A 415 1.94 15.19 24.72
N GLY A 416 2.53 14.62 25.77
CA GLY A 416 2.04 14.75 27.14
C GLY A 416 0.75 13.97 27.44
N ARG A 417 0.18 13.26 26.46
CA ARG A 417 -0.91 12.29 26.67
C ARG A 417 -0.32 10.87 26.74
N GLY A 418 -1.08 9.95 27.33
CA GLY A 418 -0.76 8.52 27.36
C GLY A 418 -1.71 7.67 26.51
N GLU A 419 -2.56 8.33 25.71
CA GLU A 419 -3.46 7.69 24.74
C GLU A 419 -2.64 7.32 23.50
N ALA A 420 -2.80 6.08 23.02
CA ALA A 420 -2.07 5.56 21.85
C ALA A 420 -2.98 5.38 20.60
N TYR A 421 -4.18 5.97 20.63
CA TYR A 421 -5.08 6.07 19.48
C TYR A 421 -5.18 7.52 19.01
N TYR A 422 -5.31 7.73 17.70
CA TYR A 422 -5.33 9.07 17.09
C TYR A 422 -5.88 9.04 15.67
N SER A 423 -6.19 10.22 15.13
CA SER A 423 -6.49 10.41 13.71
C SER A 423 -5.34 11.14 13.05
N ILE A 424 -4.85 10.64 11.92
CA ILE A 424 -3.82 11.35 11.15
C ILE A 424 -4.45 12.64 10.62
N PRO A 425 -3.83 13.82 10.81
CA PRO A 425 -4.39 15.08 10.36
C PRO A 425 -4.71 15.06 8.86
N SER A 426 -5.93 15.44 8.49
CA SER A 426 -6.37 15.56 7.10
C SER A 426 -7.09 16.90 6.89
N ALA A 427 -6.83 17.57 5.77
CA ALA A 427 -7.51 18.79 5.37
C ALA A 427 -8.94 18.50 4.88
N ASP A 428 -9.79 19.52 4.79
CA ASP A 428 -11.14 19.36 4.24
C ASP A 428 -11.10 18.84 2.80
N SER A 429 -10.07 19.20 2.02
CA SER A 429 -9.86 18.75 0.64
C SER A 429 -9.53 17.27 0.51
N ASP A 430 -9.09 16.61 1.58
CA ASP A 430 -8.58 15.24 1.52
C ASP A 430 -9.75 14.25 1.46
N LEU A 431 -9.65 13.25 0.58
CA LEU A 431 -10.69 12.25 0.38
C LEU A 431 -10.64 11.10 1.40
N VAL A 432 -9.55 10.99 2.17
CA VAL A 432 -9.32 9.88 3.11
C VAL A 432 -8.98 10.43 4.49
N GLN A 433 -9.61 9.85 5.51
CA GLN A 433 -9.25 10.01 6.92
C GLN A 433 -8.66 8.69 7.42
N PHE A 434 -7.41 8.74 7.87
CA PHE A 434 -6.73 7.61 8.49
C PHE A 434 -6.86 7.67 10.02
N ILE A 435 -7.19 6.55 10.65
CA ILE A 435 -7.42 6.48 12.10
C ILE A 435 -6.63 5.29 12.66
N THR A 436 -5.87 5.50 13.73
CA THR A 436 -5.13 4.46 14.43
C THR A 436 -5.76 4.18 15.79
N LEU A 437 -5.96 2.90 16.11
CA LEU A 437 -6.54 2.43 17.36
C LEU A 437 -5.47 1.77 18.25
N ASP A 438 -5.68 1.86 19.56
CA ASP A 438 -4.95 1.12 20.58
C ASP A 438 -5.81 -0.09 20.97
N THR A 439 -5.41 -1.27 20.51
CA THR A 439 -6.14 -2.53 20.77
C THR A 439 -5.46 -3.40 21.83
N VAL A 440 -4.43 -2.87 22.51
CA VAL A 440 -3.72 -3.59 23.57
C VAL A 440 -4.64 -3.74 24.77
N ASN A 441 -4.69 -4.96 25.29
CA ASN A 441 -5.57 -5.27 26.39
C ASN A 441 -4.97 -4.81 27.71
N ILE A 442 -5.66 -3.88 28.39
CA ILE A 442 -5.20 -3.39 29.69
C ILE A 442 -5.14 -4.49 30.78
N ASN A 443 -5.80 -5.63 30.54
CA ASN A 443 -5.80 -6.77 31.46
C ASN A 443 -4.66 -7.77 31.19
N GLY A 444 -3.86 -7.56 30.15
CA GLY A 444 -2.76 -8.43 29.77
C GLY A 444 -3.12 -9.57 28.83
N GLY A 445 -2.07 -10.15 28.25
CA GLY A 445 -2.12 -11.28 27.35
C GLY A 445 -2.15 -10.87 25.88
N ALA A 446 -1.87 -11.84 25.01
CA ALA A 446 -1.79 -11.60 23.57
C ALA A 446 -3.14 -11.22 22.90
N SER A 447 -4.28 -11.43 23.55
CA SER A 447 -5.59 -11.10 22.98
C SER A 447 -5.98 -9.65 23.20
N GLY A 448 -6.37 -8.95 22.13
CA GLY A 448 -6.72 -7.53 22.16
C GLY A 448 -8.13 -7.21 22.67
N SER A 449 -8.36 -5.92 22.98
CA SER A 449 -9.69 -5.37 23.31
C SER A 449 -9.75 -3.86 23.07
N ILE A 450 -10.96 -3.28 23.08
CA ILE A 450 -11.15 -1.82 22.94
C ILE A 450 -12.00 -1.28 24.08
N THR A 451 -11.49 -0.23 24.74
CA THR A 451 -12.22 0.46 25.82
C THR A 451 -13.45 1.21 25.31
N GLU A 452 -14.49 1.35 26.14
CA GLU A 452 -15.68 2.18 25.87
C GLU A 452 -15.33 3.61 25.38
N ALA A 453 -14.40 4.29 26.07
CA ALA A 453 -14.02 5.66 25.74
C ALA A 453 -13.42 5.78 24.35
N GLN A 454 -12.65 4.77 23.92
CA GLN A 454 -12.08 4.73 22.58
C GLN A 454 -13.16 4.42 21.52
N MET A 455 -14.14 3.56 21.83
CA MET A 455 -15.30 3.35 20.95
C MET A 455 -16.12 4.63 20.76
N ASP A 456 -16.36 5.41 21.83
CA ASP A 456 -17.01 6.73 21.77
C ASP A 456 -16.25 7.73 20.92
N TRP A 457 -14.94 7.77 21.12
CA TRP A 457 -14.06 8.63 20.35
C TRP A 457 -14.08 8.26 18.86
N LEU A 458 -13.96 6.96 18.55
CA LEU A 458 -13.97 6.46 17.17
C LEU A 458 -15.30 6.79 16.49
N GLU A 459 -16.42 6.53 17.16
CA GLU A 459 -17.74 6.88 16.64
C GLU A 459 -17.84 8.40 16.37
N THR A 460 -17.29 9.24 17.25
CA THR A 460 -17.23 10.69 17.02
C THR A 460 -16.44 11.06 15.77
N GLN A 461 -15.29 10.40 15.52
CA GLN A 461 -14.48 10.62 14.32
C GLN A 461 -15.24 10.21 13.04
N LEU A 462 -15.91 9.06 13.09
CA LEU A 462 -16.69 8.54 11.97
C LEU A 462 -17.89 9.45 11.67
N ARG A 463 -18.65 9.88 12.69
CA ARG A 463 -19.79 10.80 12.53
C ARG A 463 -19.40 12.15 11.94
N ALA A 464 -18.21 12.65 12.26
CA ALA A 464 -17.74 13.95 11.80
C ALA A 464 -17.45 14.02 10.29
N ASN A 465 -17.17 12.88 9.64
CA ASN A 465 -16.83 12.81 8.20
C ASN A 465 -17.63 11.72 7.45
N SER A 466 -18.81 11.37 7.97
CA SER A 466 -19.76 10.46 7.31
C SER A 466 -21.15 11.08 7.35
N SER A 467 -21.61 11.58 6.21
CA SER A 467 -22.95 12.13 6.05
C SER A 467 -24.02 11.06 6.22
N THR A 468 -23.66 9.78 6.04
CA THR A 468 -24.58 8.65 6.17
C THR A 468 -24.08 7.62 7.17
N TYR A 469 -25.01 7.02 7.93
CA TYR A 469 -24.74 5.86 8.81
C TYR A 469 -26.03 5.04 9.04
N LEU A 470 -25.87 3.84 9.61
CA LEU A 470 -26.96 2.88 9.77
C LEU A 470 -27.40 2.71 11.22
N VAL A 471 -28.72 2.75 11.43
CA VAL A 471 -29.36 2.48 12.72
C VAL A 471 -30.35 1.31 12.60
N PRO A 472 -30.63 0.55 13.66
CA PRO A 472 -31.68 -0.47 13.67
C PRO A 472 -33.07 0.10 13.35
N THR A 473 -33.90 -0.64 12.61
CA THR A 473 -35.29 -0.26 12.33
C THR A 473 -36.20 -0.37 13.56
N GLU A 474 -35.88 -1.25 14.51
CA GLU A 474 -36.54 -1.35 15.82
C GLU A 474 -35.51 -1.26 16.96
N PRO A 475 -35.86 -0.64 18.12
CA PRO A 475 -34.94 -0.54 19.24
C PRO A 475 -34.63 -1.93 19.85
N PRO A 476 -33.37 -2.20 20.24
CA PRO A 476 -33.00 -3.49 20.81
C PRO A 476 -33.72 -3.76 22.13
N PRO A 477 -34.08 -5.03 22.43
CA PRO A 477 -34.49 -5.42 23.78
C PRO A 477 -33.33 -5.21 24.77
N SER A 478 -33.62 -4.66 25.96
CA SER A 478 -32.65 -4.44 27.03
C SER A 478 -32.66 -5.56 28.08
N ILE A 479 -31.48 -5.98 28.55
CA ILE A 479 -31.24 -6.79 29.75
C ILE A 479 -30.93 -5.92 30.97
N ILE A 480 -31.38 -6.36 32.16
CA ILE A 480 -31.09 -5.69 33.44
C ILE A 480 -29.75 -6.21 33.97
N MET A 481 -28.84 -5.29 34.29
CA MET A 481 -27.52 -5.53 34.87
C MET A 481 -27.62 -5.84 36.36
N GLU A 482 -26.62 -6.54 36.91
CA GLU A 482 -26.54 -6.82 38.36
C GLU A 482 -26.49 -5.54 39.22
N ASN A 483 -26.01 -4.42 38.65
CA ASN A 483 -26.00 -3.11 39.30
C ASN A 483 -27.33 -2.32 39.18
N GLY A 484 -28.37 -2.91 38.58
CA GLY A 484 -29.69 -2.29 38.41
C GLY A 484 -29.84 -1.37 37.18
N GLY A 485 -28.80 -1.20 36.37
CA GLY A 485 -28.89 -0.53 35.06
C GLY A 485 -29.51 -1.43 33.99
N THR A 486 -29.89 -0.89 32.83
CA THR A 486 -30.29 -1.67 31.65
C THR A 486 -29.24 -1.52 30.55
N ARG A 487 -28.92 -2.62 29.84
CA ARG A 487 -28.10 -2.59 28.60
C ARG A 487 -28.79 -3.40 27.50
N PRO A 488 -28.66 -3.06 26.21
CA PRO A 488 -29.16 -3.89 25.10
C PRO A 488 -28.65 -5.35 25.13
N ARG A 489 -29.44 -6.29 24.59
CA ARG A 489 -29.02 -7.69 24.39
C ARG A 489 -27.89 -7.75 23.36
N GLU A 490 -26.76 -8.36 23.74
CA GLU A 490 -25.46 -8.33 23.03
C GLU A 490 -25.43 -9.11 21.71
N ASP A 491 -26.44 -9.96 21.47
CA ASP A 491 -26.57 -10.84 20.31
C ASP A 491 -27.03 -10.11 19.03
N LEU A 492 -27.46 -8.85 19.11
CA LEU A 492 -28.14 -8.18 17.99
C LEU A 492 -27.65 -6.74 17.64
N ILE A 493 -27.04 -5.97 18.56
CA ILE A 493 -26.70 -4.53 18.36
C ILE A 493 -25.45 -4.16 19.19
N ILE A 494 -24.69 -3.11 18.78
CA ILE A 494 -23.65 -2.49 19.63
C ILE A 494 -24.32 -1.80 20.82
N PRO A 495 -24.21 -2.33 22.05
CA PRO A 495 -25.00 -1.84 23.19
C PRO A 495 -24.79 -0.32 23.43
N GLY A 496 -25.89 0.42 23.57
CA GLY A 496 -25.90 1.85 23.91
C GLY A 496 -25.76 2.83 22.73
N ARG A 497 -25.37 2.37 21.53
CA ARG A 497 -25.01 3.26 20.40
C ARG A 497 -26.09 3.41 19.32
N GLY A 498 -27.08 2.51 19.28
CA GLY A 498 -28.16 2.57 18.30
C GLY A 498 -27.69 2.37 16.84
N LEU A 499 -26.62 1.61 16.62
CA LEU A 499 -26.01 1.31 15.32
C LEU A 499 -26.13 -0.18 14.97
N THR A 500 -26.08 -0.54 13.69
CA THR A 500 -26.20 -1.93 13.22
C THR A 500 -25.27 -2.20 12.03
N ASP A 501 -24.92 -3.47 11.83
CA ASP A 501 -24.11 -3.98 10.70
C ASP A 501 -24.88 -4.05 9.37
N GLY A 502 -26.13 -3.56 9.35
CA GLY A 502 -26.97 -3.37 8.18
C GLY A 502 -28.22 -4.24 8.14
N ALA A 503 -28.26 -5.37 8.87
CA ALA A 503 -29.45 -6.23 8.88
C ALA A 503 -30.61 -5.53 9.62
N GLY A 504 -31.77 -5.40 8.95
CA GLY A 504 -32.94 -4.72 9.53
C GLY A 504 -32.66 -3.27 9.93
N SER A 505 -31.98 -2.52 9.06
CA SER A 505 -31.51 -1.16 9.31
C SER A 505 -32.28 -0.07 8.55
N THR A 506 -32.25 1.14 9.09
CA THR A 506 -32.67 2.38 8.44
C THR A 506 -31.45 3.27 8.23
N ILE A 507 -31.42 3.97 7.09
CA ILE A 507 -30.35 4.92 6.75
C ILE A 507 -30.63 6.26 7.43
N VAL A 508 -29.62 6.80 8.12
CA VAL A 508 -29.65 8.17 8.64
C VAL A 508 -28.74 9.04 7.78
N ASN A 509 -29.26 10.18 7.33
CA ASN A 509 -28.52 11.19 6.59
C ASN A 509 -28.33 12.45 7.46
N GLN A 510 -27.12 13.01 7.44
CA GLN A 510 -26.68 14.17 8.19
C GLN A 510 -26.31 15.29 7.21
N PRO A 511 -27.23 16.23 6.91
CA PRO A 511 -26.97 17.32 5.97
C PRO A 511 -25.81 18.20 6.44
N GLY A 512 -24.93 18.58 5.52
CA GLY A 512 -23.81 19.50 5.78
C GLY A 512 -22.54 18.85 6.34
N VAL A 513 -22.54 17.54 6.57
CA VAL A 513 -21.33 16.76 6.84
C VAL A 513 -20.62 16.46 5.51
N ARG A 514 -19.30 16.67 5.45
CA ARG A 514 -18.49 16.35 4.28
C ARG A 514 -17.91 14.94 4.43
N ASP A 515 -18.18 14.09 3.45
CA ASP A 515 -17.71 12.71 3.46
C ASP A 515 -16.21 12.58 3.22
N LYS A 516 -15.59 11.64 3.95
CA LYS A 516 -14.26 11.09 3.70
C LYS A 516 -14.31 9.58 3.77
N LEU A 517 -13.46 8.90 2.99
CA LEU A 517 -13.20 7.46 3.13
C LEU A 517 -12.40 7.21 4.40
N PHE A 518 -12.68 6.13 5.12
CA PHE A 518 -11.92 5.77 6.32
C PHE A 518 -11.07 4.52 6.10
N VAL A 519 -9.81 4.63 6.50
CA VAL A 519 -8.88 3.51 6.66
C VAL A 519 -8.48 3.47 8.13
N ILE A 520 -8.72 2.33 8.76
CA ILE A 520 -8.46 2.13 10.18
C ILE A 520 -7.21 1.27 10.34
N PHE A 521 -6.33 1.63 11.26
CA PHE A 521 -5.12 0.88 11.63
C PHE A 521 -5.26 0.38 13.07
N CYS A 522 -4.91 -0.87 13.30
CA CYS A 522 -4.75 -1.40 14.67
C CYS A 522 -3.80 -2.59 14.66
N HIS A 523 -3.36 -3.03 15.84
CA HIS A 523 -2.46 -4.17 15.94
C HIS A 523 -3.22 -5.49 15.77
N HIS A 524 -4.12 -5.80 16.71
CA HIS A 524 -4.92 -7.02 16.68
C HIS A 524 -5.92 -7.07 15.51
N THR A 525 -6.10 -8.26 14.95
CA THR A 525 -7.20 -8.57 14.03
C THR A 525 -8.54 -8.60 14.76
N LEU A 526 -9.65 -8.49 14.03
CA LEU A 526 -10.99 -8.61 14.61
C LEU A 526 -11.19 -9.96 15.31
N ASP A 527 -10.60 -11.04 14.79
CA ASP A 527 -10.73 -12.38 15.36
C ASP A 527 -9.84 -12.60 16.60
N SER A 528 -8.73 -11.86 16.73
CA SER A 528 -7.83 -11.94 17.90
C SER A 528 -8.18 -10.94 19.01
N MET A 529 -9.22 -10.12 18.82
CA MET A 529 -9.79 -9.29 19.87
C MET A 529 -10.93 -10.03 20.59
N ASP A 530 -10.60 -11.10 21.30
CA ASP A 530 -11.58 -12.00 21.94
C ASP A 530 -11.58 -11.93 23.48
N ASN A 531 -10.66 -11.17 24.08
CA ASN A 531 -10.54 -11.06 25.53
C ASN A 531 -11.39 -9.90 26.06
N ALA A 532 -12.50 -10.25 26.72
CA ALA A 532 -13.35 -9.30 27.46
C ALA A 532 -13.45 -9.67 28.95
N ASP A 533 -12.45 -10.38 29.47
CA ASP A 533 -12.50 -10.87 30.84
C ASP A 533 -12.57 -9.71 31.84
N LEU A 534 -13.21 -9.99 32.98
CA LEU A 534 -13.31 -9.05 34.09
C LEU A 534 -11.89 -8.66 34.59
N PRO A 535 -11.68 -7.42 35.04
CA PRO A 535 -10.38 -6.95 35.48
C PRO A 535 -9.80 -7.90 36.55
N PRO A 536 -8.46 -8.10 36.57
CA PRO A 536 -7.80 -8.92 37.58
C PRO A 536 -8.25 -8.54 38.99
N ARG A 537 -8.38 -9.55 39.88
CA ARG A 537 -8.63 -9.31 41.31
C ARG A 537 -7.51 -8.43 41.87
N GLY A 538 -7.85 -7.22 42.31
CA GLY A 538 -6.87 -6.24 42.82
C GLY A 538 -7.01 -4.84 42.20
N ARG A 539 -7.77 -4.69 41.10
CA ARG A 539 -7.94 -3.41 40.38
C ARG A 539 -9.37 -2.83 40.48
N PRO A 540 -9.80 -2.32 41.65
CA PRO A 540 -11.11 -1.69 41.81
C PRO A 540 -11.26 -0.39 41.01
N ASP A 541 -10.17 0.21 40.53
CA ASP A 541 -10.14 1.37 39.62
C ASP A 541 -10.55 1.02 38.18
N LEU A 542 -10.38 -0.24 37.77
CA LEU A 542 -10.82 -0.77 36.47
C LEU A 542 -12.20 -1.44 36.54
N VAL A 543 -12.77 -1.59 37.75
CA VAL A 543 -14.14 -2.08 37.92
C VAL A 543 -15.11 -1.08 37.30
N GLY A 544 -15.64 -1.44 36.13
CA GLY A 544 -16.61 -0.64 35.37
C GLY A 544 -16.14 -0.15 34.00
N THR A 545 -14.87 -0.36 33.61
CA THR A 545 -14.44 -0.10 32.23
C THR A 545 -14.90 -1.22 31.31
N VAL A 546 -15.88 -0.94 30.45
CA VAL A 546 -16.35 -1.90 29.45
C VAL A 546 -15.27 -2.11 28.39
N GLN A 547 -14.89 -3.37 28.18
CA GLN A 547 -14.00 -3.81 27.11
C GLN A 547 -14.81 -4.47 26.00
N TRP A 548 -14.57 -4.03 24.77
CA TRP A 548 -15.24 -4.51 23.58
C TRP A 548 -14.33 -5.46 22.81
N ARG A 549 -14.94 -6.53 22.30
CA ARG A 549 -14.31 -7.52 21.40
C ARG A 549 -14.38 -7.04 19.95
N GLY A 550 -13.65 -7.73 19.08
CA GLY A 550 -13.61 -7.42 17.66
C GLY A 550 -14.96 -7.53 16.95
N ASP A 551 -15.90 -8.33 17.44
CA ASP A 551 -17.26 -8.40 16.87
C ASP A 551 -18.02 -7.07 17.04
N ALA A 552 -17.85 -6.39 18.18
CA ALA A 552 -18.44 -5.07 18.43
C ALA A 552 -17.79 -3.98 17.57
N LEU A 553 -16.45 -4.00 17.43
CA LEU A 553 -15.74 -3.08 16.53
C LEU A 553 -16.17 -3.29 15.09
N ARG A 554 -16.21 -4.54 14.62
CA ARG A 554 -16.68 -4.90 13.28
C ARG A 554 -18.06 -4.31 13.00
N ARG A 555 -19.01 -4.45 13.93
CA ARG A 555 -20.37 -3.89 13.81
C ARG A 555 -20.33 -2.37 13.72
N LEU A 556 -19.49 -1.70 14.51
CA LEU A 556 -19.33 -0.23 14.46
C LEU A 556 -18.86 0.21 13.09
N LEU A 557 -17.80 -0.42 12.57
CA LEU A 557 -17.24 -0.09 11.27
C LEU A 557 -18.23 -0.37 10.13
N LEU A 558 -18.99 -1.47 10.18
CA LEU A 558 -20.02 -1.78 9.18
C LEU A 558 -21.18 -0.78 9.16
N ALA A 559 -21.47 -0.11 10.29
CA ALA A 559 -22.52 0.89 10.38
C ALA A 559 -22.22 2.16 9.56
N TYR A 560 -20.96 2.40 9.21
CA TYR A 560 -20.52 3.56 8.42
C TYR A 560 -20.09 3.12 7.00
N PRO A 561 -20.81 3.53 5.95
CA PRO A 561 -20.53 3.13 4.57
C PRO A 561 -19.20 3.65 4.02
N ASN A 562 -18.63 4.65 4.65
CA ASN A 562 -17.36 5.26 4.25
C ASN A 562 -16.13 4.48 4.72
N VAL A 563 -16.28 3.51 5.64
CA VAL A 563 -15.16 2.66 6.08
C VAL A 563 -14.85 1.64 4.99
N ILE A 564 -13.63 1.69 4.46
CA ILE A 564 -13.22 0.85 3.31
C ILE A 564 -12.18 -0.20 3.68
N ALA A 565 -11.37 0.04 4.72
CA ALA A 565 -10.34 -0.90 5.15
C ALA A 565 -10.05 -0.83 6.65
N LEU A 566 -9.69 -1.99 7.20
CA LEU A 566 -9.04 -2.18 8.50
C LEU A 566 -7.70 -2.87 8.23
N VAL A 567 -6.58 -2.27 8.60
CA VAL A 567 -5.23 -2.78 8.31
C VAL A 567 -4.58 -3.18 9.63
N THR A 568 -4.16 -4.44 9.72
CA THR A 568 -3.83 -5.14 10.98
C THR A 568 -2.52 -5.93 10.94
N GLY A 569 -1.98 -6.22 12.12
CA GLY A 569 -0.78 -7.03 12.37
C GLY A 569 -1.09 -8.31 13.16
N HIS A 570 -0.25 -8.61 14.16
CA HIS A 570 -0.45 -9.55 15.27
C HIS A 570 -0.38 -11.04 14.91
N THR A 571 -0.98 -11.44 13.78
CA THR A 571 -1.07 -12.87 13.41
C THR A 571 0.13 -13.38 12.60
N HIS A 572 1.04 -12.48 12.25
CA HIS A 572 2.23 -12.73 11.43
C HIS A 572 1.90 -13.40 10.09
N ARG A 573 0.71 -13.12 9.55
CA ARG A 573 0.18 -13.77 8.36
C ARG A 573 -0.33 -12.75 7.35
N ASN A 574 -0.02 -12.99 6.08
CA ASN A 574 -0.76 -12.37 4.98
C ASN A 574 -2.17 -12.98 4.93
N ASP A 575 -3.18 -12.20 5.25
CA ASP A 575 -4.59 -12.62 5.24
C ASP A 575 -5.48 -11.44 4.86
N ILE A 576 -6.38 -11.61 3.89
CA ILE A 576 -7.33 -10.56 3.50
C ILE A 576 -8.76 -11.08 3.62
N LYS A 577 -9.52 -10.50 4.56
CA LYS A 577 -10.89 -10.91 4.85
C LYS A 577 -11.92 -9.87 4.39
N PRO A 578 -12.94 -10.26 3.60
CA PRO A 578 -14.08 -9.40 3.31
C PRO A 578 -15.07 -9.38 4.48
N TYR A 579 -15.47 -8.18 4.92
CA TYR A 579 -16.60 -7.97 5.81
C TYR A 579 -17.76 -7.28 5.08
N PRO A 580 -18.64 -8.04 4.39
CA PRO A 580 -19.76 -7.45 3.66
C PRO A 580 -20.84 -6.99 4.64
N ARG A 581 -21.46 -5.86 4.31
CA ARG A 581 -22.65 -5.38 4.99
C ARG A 581 -23.83 -6.30 4.69
N LEU A 582 -24.63 -6.62 5.71
CA LEU A 582 -25.81 -7.47 5.57
C LEU A 582 -27.04 -6.58 5.27
N GLY A 583 -27.94 -6.99 4.38
CA GLY A 583 -29.22 -6.28 4.11
C GLY A 583 -29.29 -5.47 2.81
N GLN A 584 -30.49 -5.04 2.42
CA GLN A 584 -30.76 -4.37 1.13
C GLN A 584 -30.64 -2.84 1.15
N ALA A 585 -30.44 -2.21 2.32
CA ALA A 585 -30.43 -0.76 2.46
C ALA A 585 -29.22 -0.10 1.78
N LEU A 586 -28.02 -0.67 1.97
CA LEU A 586 -26.75 -0.20 1.38
C LEU A 586 -25.84 -1.40 1.06
N ASN A 587 -25.31 -1.49 -0.17
CA ASN A 587 -24.30 -2.48 -0.55
C ASN A 587 -22.89 -2.06 -0.07
N GLY A 588 -21.94 -3.00 -0.04
CA GLY A 588 -20.53 -2.73 0.31
C GLY A 588 -20.12 -3.39 1.63
N GLY A 589 -19.19 -2.76 2.34
CA GLY A 589 -18.51 -3.31 3.51
C GLY A 589 -17.11 -2.75 3.62
N PHE A 590 -16.20 -3.45 4.30
CA PHE A 590 -14.77 -3.12 4.30
C PHE A 590 -13.92 -4.38 4.20
N TRP A 591 -12.64 -4.19 3.88
CA TRP A 591 -11.64 -5.25 3.85
C TRP A 591 -10.76 -5.19 5.10
N GLU A 592 -10.59 -6.31 5.81
CA GLU A 592 -9.50 -6.45 6.78
C GLU A 592 -8.26 -6.97 6.06
N ILE A 593 -7.13 -6.27 6.20
CA ILE A 593 -5.88 -6.53 5.49
C ILE A 593 -4.79 -6.77 6.53
N GLY A 594 -4.43 -8.04 6.72
CA GLY A 594 -3.30 -8.50 7.53
C GLY A 594 -2.03 -8.71 6.70
N THR A 595 -0.88 -8.45 7.31
CA THR A 595 0.44 -8.60 6.68
C THR A 595 1.33 -9.48 7.56
N ALA A 596 2.20 -10.27 6.92
CA ALA A 596 3.22 -11.05 7.63
C ALA A 596 4.20 -10.15 8.40
N SER A 597 4.79 -10.68 9.47
CA SER A 597 5.69 -9.91 10.34
C SER A 597 7.05 -9.67 9.69
N HIS A 598 7.88 -8.80 10.30
CA HIS A 598 9.27 -8.64 9.87
C HIS A 598 10.24 -9.61 10.58
N ILE A 599 9.73 -10.43 11.50
CA ILE A 599 10.54 -11.39 12.25
C ILE A 599 10.31 -12.84 11.83
N ASP A 600 9.16 -13.20 11.28
CA ASP A 600 8.87 -14.57 10.88
C ASP A 600 8.85 -14.75 9.35
N TRP A 601 9.07 -15.98 8.90
CA TRP A 601 8.97 -16.28 7.48
C TRP A 601 7.49 -16.27 7.01
N PRO A 602 7.17 -15.63 5.87
CA PRO A 602 8.06 -14.80 5.06
C PRO A 602 8.17 -13.37 5.60
N ILE A 603 9.38 -12.82 5.55
CA ILE A 603 9.67 -11.46 6.05
C ILE A 603 9.26 -10.43 5.00
N GLN A 604 8.07 -9.85 5.15
CA GLN A 604 7.44 -9.02 4.13
C GLN A 604 6.76 -7.76 4.70
N SER A 605 6.66 -6.74 3.85
CA SER A 605 5.82 -5.56 4.05
C SER A 605 4.75 -5.48 2.96
N ARG A 606 3.81 -4.54 3.10
CA ARG A 606 2.75 -4.34 2.10
C ARG A 606 2.63 -2.89 1.69
N ILE A 607 2.53 -2.63 0.39
CA ILE A 607 2.09 -1.35 -0.15
C ILE A 607 0.57 -1.42 -0.35
N ILE A 608 -0.13 -0.38 0.06
CA ILE A 608 -1.58 -0.24 -0.10
C ILE A 608 -1.85 1.01 -0.92
N GLU A 609 -2.57 0.87 -2.02
CA GLU A 609 -2.94 1.98 -2.91
C GLU A 609 -4.46 2.03 -3.10
N ILE A 610 -5.07 3.17 -2.82
CA ILE A 610 -6.49 3.41 -2.98
C ILE A 610 -6.68 4.20 -4.26
N ALA A 611 -7.60 3.74 -5.10
CA ALA A 611 -7.97 4.44 -6.31
C ALA A 611 -9.45 4.21 -6.65
N ALA A 612 -10.00 5.05 -7.52
CA ALA A 612 -11.38 4.95 -7.96
C ALA A 612 -11.52 4.85 -9.48
N SER A 613 -12.68 4.39 -9.93
CA SER A 613 -13.05 4.38 -11.34
C SER A 613 -13.53 5.77 -11.79
N PRO A 614 -13.36 6.15 -13.08
CA PRO A 614 -13.80 7.44 -13.63
C PRO A 614 -15.24 7.82 -13.31
N GLU A 615 -16.13 6.83 -13.24
CA GLU A 615 -17.56 7.03 -13.00
C GLU A 615 -17.86 7.45 -11.56
N ALA A 616 -16.89 7.30 -10.65
CA ALA A 616 -16.97 7.88 -9.31
C ALA A 616 -17.08 9.40 -9.29
N GLN A 617 -16.82 10.09 -10.42
CA GLN A 617 -17.12 11.51 -10.56
C GLN A 617 -18.62 11.83 -10.52
N GLN A 618 -19.47 10.97 -11.10
CA GLN A 618 -20.90 11.22 -11.29
C GLN A 618 -21.80 10.23 -10.53
N ALA A 619 -21.21 9.46 -9.61
CA ALA A 619 -21.94 8.51 -8.78
C ALA A 619 -23.11 9.19 -8.05
N GLY A 620 -24.27 8.54 -7.97
CA GLY A 620 -25.27 8.88 -6.96
C GLY A 620 -24.80 8.44 -5.58
N GLU A 621 -25.31 9.07 -4.51
CA GLU A 621 -25.07 8.62 -3.14
C GLU A 621 -25.35 7.11 -3.00
N PHE A 622 -24.33 6.37 -2.56
CA PHE A 622 -24.36 4.95 -2.23
C PHE A 622 -25.01 3.98 -3.24
N GLY A 623 -24.82 4.22 -4.55
CA GLY A 623 -25.23 3.26 -5.58
C GLY A 623 -26.73 3.16 -5.80
N GLY A 624 -27.52 4.14 -5.35
CA GLY A 624 -28.92 4.28 -5.74
C GLY A 624 -29.03 4.78 -7.18
N ALA A 625 -29.55 3.94 -8.08
CA ALA A 625 -29.94 4.21 -9.48
C ALA A 625 -28.87 4.80 -10.44
N ALA A 626 -27.69 5.19 -9.98
CA ALA A 626 -26.64 5.83 -10.77
C ALA A 626 -25.32 5.02 -10.79
N GLY A 627 -25.26 3.99 -11.64
CA GLY A 627 -24.03 3.59 -12.35
C GLY A 627 -22.81 3.02 -11.57
N PRO A 628 -21.71 2.66 -12.28
CA PRO A 628 -20.69 1.69 -11.86
C PRO A 628 -19.52 2.22 -10.98
N ALA A 629 -19.70 3.28 -10.20
CA ALA A 629 -18.62 3.98 -9.46
C ALA A 629 -17.90 3.14 -8.38
N THR A 630 -16.68 2.67 -8.65
CA THR A 630 -15.95 1.66 -7.86
C THR A 630 -14.72 2.22 -7.17
N ILE A 631 -14.49 1.83 -5.91
CA ILE A 631 -13.19 1.98 -5.23
C ILE A 631 -12.43 0.67 -5.39
N SER A 632 -11.12 0.79 -5.58
CA SER A 632 -10.19 -0.34 -5.50
C SER A 632 -9.08 -0.04 -4.53
N ILE A 633 -8.78 -1.04 -3.72
CA ILE A 633 -7.61 -1.08 -2.86
C ILE A 633 -6.66 -2.10 -3.46
N PHE A 634 -5.55 -1.62 -4.00
CA PHE A 634 -4.47 -2.48 -4.45
C PHE A 634 -3.57 -2.79 -3.26
N THR A 635 -3.20 -4.06 -3.11
CA THR A 635 -2.21 -4.50 -2.16
C THR A 635 -1.06 -5.15 -2.90
N THR A 636 0.18 -4.83 -2.54
CA THR A 636 1.37 -5.43 -3.17
C THR A 636 2.39 -5.78 -2.09
N MET A 637 2.86 -7.03 -2.07
CA MET A 637 3.88 -7.47 -1.12
C MET A 637 5.27 -6.96 -1.51
N VAL A 638 6.06 -6.61 -0.49
CA VAL A 638 7.44 -6.16 -0.62
C VAL A 638 8.31 -7.06 0.24
N ASP A 639 9.31 -7.69 -0.40
CA ASP A 639 10.37 -8.40 0.31
C ASP A 639 11.48 -7.40 0.71
N LEU A 640 12.21 -7.70 1.79
CA LEU A 640 13.39 -6.91 2.18
C LEU A 640 14.48 -6.93 1.10
N ASP A 641 15.20 -5.80 0.96
CA ASP A 641 16.25 -5.63 -0.04
C ASP A 641 17.59 -6.20 0.43
N ALA A 642 17.65 -7.53 0.44
CA ALA A 642 18.86 -8.30 0.67
C ALA A 642 19.02 -9.43 -0.38
N PRO A 643 20.26 -9.86 -0.66
CA PRO A 643 20.54 -11.04 -1.48
C PRO A 643 19.81 -12.29 -1.00
N LEU A 644 19.57 -13.25 -1.91
CA LEU A 644 18.93 -14.52 -1.55
C LEU A 644 19.82 -15.42 -0.67
N ALA A 645 21.13 -15.19 -0.68
CA ALA A 645 22.10 -15.85 0.17
C ALA A 645 23.04 -14.81 0.77
N HIS A 646 23.37 -14.95 2.05
CA HIS A 646 24.16 -14.01 2.86
C HIS A 646 25.64 -13.88 2.47
N GLY A 647 26.17 -14.75 1.60
CA GLY A 647 27.59 -14.74 1.26
C GLY A 647 28.48 -15.05 2.48
N ALA A 648 29.70 -14.50 2.51
CA ALA A 648 30.65 -14.70 3.61
C ALA A 648 31.06 -13.39 4.32
N ASP A 649 30.45 -12.26 3.92
CA ASP A 649 30.78 -10.94 4.46
C ASP A 649 29.83 -10.60 5.61
N LEU A 650 30.32 -10.79 6.84
CA LEU A 650 29.57 -10.47 8.06
C LEU A 650 29.64 -8.99 8.43
N SER A 651 30.42 -8.16 7.71
CA SER A 651 30.55 -6.73 8.03
C SER A 651 29.46 -5.86 7.41
N ASP A 652 28.69 -6.39 6.45
CA ASP A 652 27.59 -5.70 5.79
C ASP A 652 26.25 -6.04 6.46
N PRO A 653 25.53 -5.06 7.03
CA PRO A 653 24.24 -5.31 7.66
C PRO A 653 23.20 -5.92 6.72
N ILE A 654 23.31 -5.70 5.40
CA ILE A 654 22.40 -6.29 4.41
C ILE A 654 22.67 -7.79 4.21
N GLN A 655 23.92 -8.24 4.34
CA GLN A 655 24.24 -9.66 4.30
C GLN A 655 23.74 -10.38 5.56
N LEU A 656 23.84 -9.74 6.72
CA LEU A 656 23.26 -10.25 7.97
C LEU A 656 21.72 -10.36 7.87
N ALA A 657 21.05 -9.40 7.23
CA ALA A 657 19.62 -9.51 6.96
C ALA A 657 19.26 -10.69 6.01
N ALA A 658 20.10 -10.95 5.00
CA ALA A 658 19.94 -12.13 4.14
C ALA A 658 20.09 -13.44 4.93
N LEU A 659 21.05 -13.50 5.87
CA LEU A 659 21.25 -14.65 6.75
C LEU A 659 20.02 -14.85 7.64
N ALA A 660 19.54 -13.78 8.27
CA ALA A 660 18.35 -13.81 9.12
C ALA A 660 17.12 -14.33 8.37
N ARG A 661 16.90 -13.90 7.13
CA ARG A 661 15.81 -14.40 6.28
C ARG A 661 15.96 -15.88 5.93
N GLU A 662 17.18 -16.35 5.69
CA GLU A 662 17.48 -17.76 5.42
C GLU A 662 17.28 -18.64 6.68
N LEU A 663 17.67 -18.15 7.85
CA LEU A 663 17.43 -18.82 9.13
C LEU A 663 15.92 -18.87 9.45
N ALA A 664 15.18 -17.78 9.22
CA ALA A 664 13.74 -17.71 9.47
C ALA A 664 12.95 -18.74 8.66
N THR A 665 13.31 -19.00 7.39
CA THR A 665 12.62 -20.04 6.59
C THR A 665 12.92 -21.48 7.04
N ASN A 666 13.86 -21.65 7.98
CA ASN A 666 14.27 -22.93 8.56
C ASN A 666 13.89 -23.06 10.03
N ASP A 667 12.97 -22.23 10.53
CA ASP A 667 12.49 -22.33 11.90
C ASP A 667 11.97 -23.76 12.18
N PRO A 668 12.58 -24.48 13.15
CA PRO A 668 12.22 -25.86 13.47
C PRO A 668 10.82 -26.02 14.07
N GLN A 669 10.13 -24.94 14.40
CA GLN A 669 8.75 -24.98 14.90
C GLN A 669 7.70 -24.93 13.77
N GLU A 670 8.10 -24.58 12.54
CA GLU A 670 7.21 -24.55 11.37
C GLU A 670 7.07 -25.95 10.71
N VAL A 671 6.61 -26.92 11.50
CA VAL A 671 6.55 -28.35 11.15
C VAL A 671 5.15 -28.86 10.82
N GLY A 672 4.13 -28.00 10.75
CA GLY A 672 2.74 -28.36 10.50
C GLY A 672 2.49 -28.93 9.10
N ALA A 673 1.55 -29.88 8.94
CA ALA A 673 1.11 -30.33 7.62
C ALA A 673 0.26 -29.24 6.92
N GLU A 674 0.02 -29.35 5.61
CA GLU A 674 -0.81 -28.38 4.89
C GLU A 674 -2.16 -28.18 5.59
N GLY A 675 -2.45 -26.94 6.01
CA GLY A 675 -3.65 -26.58 6.79
C GLY A 675 -3.50 -26.60 8.32
N ASP A 676 -2.33 -26.97 8.86
CA ASP A 676 -1.99 -26.81 10.29
C ASP A 676 -1.60 -25.35 10.59
N THR A 677 -1.92 -24.90 11.80
CA THR A 677 -1.43 -23.65 12.39
C THR A 677 0.09 -23.44 12.32
N ARG A 678 0.88 -24.51 12.24
CA ARG A 678 2.35 -24.48 12.18
C ARG A 678 2.93 -24.81 10.81
N ASP A 679 2.11 -24.82 9.75
CA ASP A 679 2.61 -24.95 8.38
C ASP A 679 3.39 -23.69 7.99
N ILE A 680 4.62 -23.85 7.50
CA ILE A 680 5.47 -22.78 6.96
C ILE A 680 4.78 -21.94 5.87
N LYS A 681 3.81 -22.51 5.15
CA LYS A 681 3.05 -21.76 4.13
C LYS A 681 1.90 -20.94 4.72
N ARG A 682 1.49 -21.19 5.97
CA ARG A 682 0.34 -20.52 6.58
C ARG A 682 0.57 -19.01 6.67
N ARG A 683 1.73 -18.59 7.17
CA ARG A 683 2.13 -17.19 7.32
C ARG A 683 2.28 -16.47 5.98
N MET A 684 2.66 -17.21 4.93
CA MET A 684 2.76 -16.68 3.56
C MET A 684 1.43 -16.19 2.99
N GLY A 685 0.31 -16.71 3.49
CA GLY A 685 -1.03 -16.43 2.96
C GLY A 685 -1.30 -17.14 1.63
N ARG A 686 -2.56 -17.08 1.18
CA ARG A 686 -2.93 -17.53 -0.16
C ARG A 686 -2.58 -16.45 -1.19
N LEU A 687 -2.59 -16.80 -2.48
CA LEU A 687 -2.41 -15.80 -3.55
C LEU A 687 -3.45 -14.66 -3.45
N GLU A 688 -4.67 -14.98 -3.01
CA GLU A 688 -5.78 -14.04 -2.79
C GLU A 688 -5.63 -13.16 -1.53
N ASP A 689 -4.56 -13.35 -0.75
CA ASP A 689 -4.19 -12.56 0.44
C ASP A 689 -2.96 -11.67 0.18
N ARG A 690 -2.30 -11.81 -0.98
CA ARG A 690 -1.00 -11.20 -1.31
C ARG A 690 -1.20 -10.02 -2.26
N ASN A 691 -0.90 -10.16 -3.55
CA ASN A 691 -1.10 -9.11 -4.52
C ASN A 691 -2.56 -9.12 -4.99
N THR A 692 -3.36 -8.14 -4.56
CA THR A 692 -4.79 -8.11 -4.92
C THR A 692 -5.30 -6.73 -5.30
N GLN A 693 -6.35 -6.71 -6.12
CA GLN A 693 -7.23 -5.56 -6.32
C GLN A 693 -8.56 -5.85 -5.61
N LEU A 694 -8.80 -5.17 -4.49
CA LEU A 694 -9.98 -5.33 -3.65
C LEU A 694 -11.06 -4.33 -4.05
N LEU A 695 -12.20 -4.80 -4.55
CA LEU A 695 -13.26 -3.92 -5.02
C LEU A 695 -14.25 -3.53 -3.91
N LEU A 696 -14.75 -2.29 -3.97
CA LEU A 696 -15.81 -1.75 -3.12
C LEU A 696 -16.70 -0.79 -3.94
N PRO A 697 -18.00 -0.64 -3.60
CA PRO A 697 -18.77 0.48 -4.12
C PRO A 697 -18.24 1.81 -3.57
N ALA A 698 -18.20 2.85 -4.41
CA ALA A 698 -17.95 4.21 -3.93
C ALA A 698 -19.14 4.67 -3.07
N PRO A 699 -18.92 5.12 -1.82
CA PRO A 699 -20.01 5.54 -0.96
C PRO A 699 -20.61 6.90 -1.37
N PHE A 700 -19.83 7.77 -2.00
CA PHE A 700 -20.23 9.12 -2.40
C PHE A 700 -19.45 9.55 -3.67
N PRO A 701 -19.84 10.65 -4.36
CA PRO A 701 -19.11 11.15 -5.52
C PRO A 701 -17.68 11.60 -5.15
N LEU A 702 -16.67 11.03 -5.81
CA LEU A 702 -15.24 11.28 -5.55
C LEU A 702 -14.62 12.37 -6.44
N ASN A 703 -15.30 12.79 -7.52
CA ASN A 703 -14.93 13.93 -8.38
C ASN A 703 -13.47 14.00 -8.89
N ALA A 704 -12.77 12.88 -9.12
CA ALA A 704 -11.36 12.87 -9.55
C ALA A 704 -11.18 12.73 -11.08
N PRO A 705 -10.18 13.35 -11.76
CA PRO A 705 -10.14 13.57 -13.22
C PRO A 705 -9.91 12.32 -14.10
N VAL A 706 -10.61 12.19 -15.24
CA VAL A 706 -10.52 11.04 -16.16
C VAL A 706 -9.08 10.87 -16.70
N PRO A 707 -8.50 9.65 -16.71
CA PRO A 707 -7.18 9.40 -17.31
C PRO A 707 -7.16 9.74 -18.81
N ALA A 708 -6.06 10.35 -19.23
CA ALA A 708 -5.76 10.71 -20.62
C ALA A 708 -5.59 9.48 -21.55
N GLY A 709 -5.90 9.65 -22.84
CA GLY A 709 -5.83 8.63 -23.90
C GLY A 709 -4.41 8.26 -24.36
N SER A 710 -4.24 7.78 -25.60
CA SER A 710 -2.97 7.27 -26.14
C SER A 710 -1.91 8.38 -26.26
N PRO A 711 -0.83 8.35 -25.45
CA PRO A 711 0.28 9.29 -25.53
C PRO A 711 1.27 8.92 -26.64
N ILE A 712 1.06 7.82 -27.37
CA ILE A 712 1.79 7.48 -28.59
C ILE A 712 0.83 7.03 -29.70
N ALA A 713 1.09 7.51 -30.92
CA ALA A 713 0.47 7.06 -32.15
C ALA A 713 1.54 6.81 -33.21
N ILE A 714 1.23 5.99 -34.20
CA ILE A 714 2.15 5.61 -35.27
C ILE A 714 1.45 5.58 -36.62
N ALA A 715 2.16 6.04 -37.66
CA ALA A 715 1.72 5.97 -39.04
C ALA A 715 2.86 5.51 -39.94
N ARG A 716 2.51 4.84 -41.04
CA ARG A 716 3.44 4.56 -42.13
C ARG A 716 3.33 5.65 -43.20
N ASN A 717 4.41 6.38 -43.43
CA ASN A 717 4.55 7.33 -44.53
C ASN A 717 4.47 6.61 -45.89
N LEU A 718 4.18 7.36 -46.96
CA LEU A 718 4.09 6.83 -48.32
C LEU A 718 5.39 6.15 -48.78
N ASP A 719 6.54 6.66 -48.33
CA ASP A 719 7.86 6.08 -48.58
C ASP A 719 8.20 4.84 -47.74
N GLY A 720 7.26 4.38 -46.90
CA GLY A 720 7.38 3.18 -46.07
C GLY A 720 8.01 3.40 -44.70
N ARG A 721 8.52 4.60 -44.39
CA ARG A 721 9.09 4.94 -43.08
C ARG A 721 8.00 5.07 -42.03
N LEU A 722 8.26 4.59 -40.82
CA LEU A 722 7.37 4.83 -39.69
C LEU A 722 7.59 6.23 -39.11
N GLU A 723 6.50 6.90 -38.77
CA GLU A 723 6.48 8.16 -38.04
C GLU A 723 5.63 8.01 -36.79
N LEU A 724 6.18 8.46 -35.68
CA LEU A 724 5.63 8.37 -34.35
C LEU A 724 5.26 9.76 -33.85
N PHE A 725 4.18 9.81 -33.10
CA PHE A 725 3.68 11.02 -32.46
C PHE A 725 3.46 10.72 -31.00
N GLY A 726 3.69 11.70 -30.14
CA GLY A 726 3.35 11.53 -28.75
C GLY A 726 3.28 12.83 -27.97
N ILE A 727 2.70 12.72 -26.79
CA ILE A 727 2.44 13.86 -25.91
C ILE A 727 3.31 13.72 -24.66
N ASP A 728 4.05 14.79 -24.31
CA ASP A 728 4.86 14.80 -23.09
C ASP A 728 4.04 15.12 -21.83
N ALA A 729 4.67 15.01 -20.65
CA ALA A 729 4.00 15.30 -19.38
C ALA A 729 3.41 16.73 -19.31
N ALA A 730 4.04 17.70 -19.99
CA ALA A 730 3.56 19.09 -20.05
C ALA A 730 2.40 19.29 -21.06
N GLY A 731 2.02 18.24 -21.80
CA GLY A 731 0.96 18.32 -22.81
C GLY A 731 1.41 18.88 -24.15
N ASN A 732 2.72 18.91 -24.42
CA ASN A 732 3.23 19.29 -25.74
C ASN A 732 3.13 18.11 -26.71
N LEU A 733 2.85 18.40 -27.98
CA LEU A 733 2.83 17.40 -29.04
C LEU A 733 4.21 17.31 -29.71
N TRP A 734 4.71 16.09 -29.85
CA TRP A 734 6.01 15.77 -30.44
C TRP A 734 5.86 14.74 -31.55
N ASN A 735 6.78 14.75 -32.52
CA ASN A 735 6.93 13.68 -33.50
C ASN A 735 8.39 13.28 -33.72
N THR A 736 8.57 12.08 -34.26
CA THR A 736 9.84 11.57 -34.81
C THR A 736 9.54 10.59 -35.93
N HIS A 737 10.50 10.33 -36.81
CA HIS A 737 10.37 9.36 -37.89
C HIS A 737 11.65 8.56 -38.10
N GLN A 738 11.52 7.40 -38.74
CA GLN A 738 12.68 6.62 -39.15
C GLN A 738 13.51 7.40 -40.17
N ARG A 739 14.84 7.40 -40.04
CA ARG A 739 15.77 8.01 -40.99
C ARG A 739 15.73 7.28 -42.34
N THR A 740 15.67 5.97 -42.29
CA THR A 740 15.46 5.06 -43.43
C THR A 740 14.41 4.04 -43.03
N VAL A 741 13.77 3.41 -44.01
CA VAL A 741 12.79 2.34 -43.74
C VAL A 741 13.43 1.26 -42.85
N SER A 742 12.77 0.93 -41.74
CA SER A 742 13.26 -0.01 -40.70
C SER A 742 14.57 0.39 -39.99
N GLY A 743 14.99 1.66 -40.12
CA GLY A 743 16.19 2.21 -39.50
C GLY A 743 15.94 2.93 -38.17
N ASP A 744 16.96 3.65 -37.72
CA ASP A 744 16.85 4.42 -36.47
C ASP A 744 15.96 5.65 -36.62
N LEU A 745 15.33 6.03 -35.50
CA LEU A 745 14.56 7.26 -35.40
C LEU A 745 15.49 8.48 -35.43
N VAL A 746 15.02 9.55 -36.05
CA VAL A 746 15.65 10.87 -35.87
C VAL A 746 15.33 11.43 -34.47
N PRO A 747 16.03 12.46 -34.00
CA PRO A 747 15.67 13.12 -32.74
C PRO A 747 14.22 13.62 -32.76
N TRP A 748 13.54 13.51 -31.62
CA TRP A 748 12.18 14.01 -31.44
C TRP A 748 12.12 15.52 -31.66
N THR A 749 11.15 15.94 -32.46
CA THR A 749 10.88 17.34 -32.77
C THR A 749 9.57 17.74 -32.11
N LYS A 750 9.55 18.90 -31.46
CA LYS A 750 8.32 19.42 -30.87
C LYS A 750 7.48 20.01 -31.98
N LEU A 751 6.31 19.42 -32.21
CA LEU A 751 5.40 19.82 -33.28
C LEU A 751 4.50 20.99 -32.85
N ASP A 752 4.10 21.04 -31.58
CA ASP A 752 3.24 22.09 -31.05
C ASP A 752 3.44 22.33 -29.54
N GLN A 753 3.28 23.60 -29.12
CA GLN A 753 3.29 24.05 -27.71
C GLN A 753 1.95 24.71 -27.41
N GLY A 754 1.07 24.06 -26.66
CA GLY A 754 -0.24 24.62 -26.29
C GLY A 754 -1.33 23.58 -26.04
N THR A 755 -2.47 24.06 -25.50
CA THR A 755 -3.75 23.37 -25.15
C THR A 755 -3.71 22.20 -24.16
N GLY A 756 -2.54 21.68 -23.80
CA GLY A 756 -2.46 20.59 -22.82
C GLY A 756 -3.08 19.30 -23.36
N TRP A 757 -2.63 18.89 -24.55
CA TRP A 757 -3.10 17.68 -25.24
C TRP A 757 -3.08 16.45 -24.32
N GLN A 758 -4.02 15.54 -24.53
CA GLN A 758 -4.25 14.36 -23.70
C GLN A 758 -4.16 13.05 -24.51
N SER A 759 -4.52 13.08 -25.79
CA SER A 759 -4.51 11.89 -26.67
C SER A 759 -4.14 12.29 -28.09
N VAL A 760 -3.44 11.40 -28.80
CA VAL A 760 -3.12 11.52 -30.22
C VAL A 760 -3.43 10.22 -30.95
N THR A 761 -3.98 10.30 -32.16
CA THR A 761 -4.16 9.18 -33.09
C THR A 761 -3.85 9.63 -34.51
N THR A 762 -3.62 8.67 -35.41
CA THR A 762 -3.15 8.90 -36.77
C THR A 762 -3.89 8.05 -37.79
N ALA A 763 -4.06 8.61 -38.99
CA ALA A 763 -4.45 7.87 -40.18
C ALA A 763 -3.70 8.41 -41.41
N VAL A 764 -3.79 7.73 -42.55
CA VAL A 764 -3.06 8.10 -43.76
C VAL A 764 -4.05 8.38 -44.88
N ASN A 765 -4.05 9.60 -45.40
CA ASN A 765 -4.87 9.98 -46.56
C ASN A 765 -4.47 9.12 -47.78
N ARG A 766 -5.37 9.01 -48.76
CA ARG A 766 -5.13 8.25 -49.98
C ARG A 766 -3.92 8.75 -50.77
N ASP A 767 -3.70 10.06 -50.76
CA ASP A 767 -2.53 10.70 -51.37
C ASP A 767 -1.19 10.43 -50.64
N GLY A 768 -1.24 9.75 -49.49
CA GLY A 768 -0.06 9.37 -48.70
C GLY A 768 0.33 10.37 -47.62
N ARG A 769 -0.43 11.45 -47.41
CA ARG A 769 -0.23 12.38 -46.28
C ARG A 769 -0.72 11.76 -44.97
N VAL A 770 0.13 11.79 -43.95
CA VAL A 770 -0.28 11.46 -42.57
C VAL A 770 -1.21 12.55 -42.02
N GLU A 771 -2.36 12.15 -41.48
CA GLU A 771 -3.30 12.98 -40.74
C GLU A 771 -3.20 12.66 -39.23
N LEU A 772 -3.19 13.71 -38.42
CA LEU A 772 -3.20 13.66 -36.97
C LEU A 772 -4.55 14.10 -36.43
N PHE A 773 -5.06 13.39 -35.43
CA PHE A 773 -6.17 13.84 -34.60
C PHE A 773 -5.72 13.88 -33.14
N THR A 774 -5.98 14.99 -32.45
CA THR A 774 -5.61 15.17 -31.04
C THR A 774 -6.79 15.62 -30.21
N VAL A 775 -6.83 15.21 -28.94
CA VAL A 775 -7.84 15.62 -27.95
C VAL A 775 -7.15 16.36 -26.82
N ASP A 776 -7.64 17.54 -26.44
CA ASP A 776 -7.09 18.33 -25.33
C ASP A 776 -7.83 18.12 -23.99
N GLY A 777 -7.37 18.78 -22.93
CA GLY A 777 -7.96 18.66 -21.59
C GLY A 777 -9.41 19.17 -21.47
N SER A 778 -9.90 19.93 -22.46
CA SER A 778 -11.29 20.35 -22.55
C SER A 778 -12.17 19.38 -23.35
N GLY A 779 -11.55 18.37 -23.97
CA GLY A 779 -12.20 17.40 -24.86
C GLY A 779 -12.33 17.89 -26.31
N THR A 780 -11.70 19.00 -26.67
CA THR A 780 -11.73 19.50 -28.06
C THR A 780 -10.89 18.59 -28.96
N VAL A 781 -11.48 18.10 -30.04
CA VAL A 781 -10.77 17.33 -31.07
C VAL A 781 -10.24 18.29 -32.13
N THR A 782 -8.95 18.22 -32.46
CA THR A 782 -8.38 18.94 -33.60
C THR A 782 -7.73 17.99 -34.59
N ARG A 783 -7.75 18.37 -35.88
CA ARG A 783 -7.06 17.67 -36.95
C ARG A 783 -6.01 18.52 -37.64
N ARG A 784 -4.98 17.86 -38.16
CA ARG A 784 -3.95 18.47 -39.03
C ARG A 784 -3.34 17.43 -39.95
N SER A 785 -2.93 17.83 -41.14
CA SER A 785 -2.36 16.95 -42.18
C SER A 785 -0.92 17.34 -42.46
N GLN A 786 -0.07 16.40 -42.89
CA GLN A 786 1.19 16.76 -43.54
C GLN A 786 0.93 17.75 -44.70
N THR A 787 1.84 18.68 -44.95
CA THR A 787 1.67 19.63 -46.08
C THR A 787 1.86 18.98 -47.46
N ALA A 788 2.58 17.86 -47.50
CA ALA A 788 2.79 16.99 -48.66
C ALA A 788 3.15 15.57 -48.16
N PRO A 789 2.99 14.51 -48.97
CA PRO A 789 3.39 13.16 -48.56
C PRO A 789 4.86 13.12 -48.11
N ASN A 790 5.14 12.44 -46.99
CA ASN A 790 6.48 12.33 -46.38
C ASN A 790 7.06 13.66 -45.84
N SER A 791 6.26 14.72 -45.76
CA SER A 791 6.69 16.03 -45.25
C SER A 791 6.82 16.02 -43.73
N SER A 792 7.85 16.70 -43.21
CA SER A 792 8.03 16.91 -41.77
C SER A 792 7.23 18.10 -41.21
N THR A 793 6.47 18.81 -42.05
CA THR A 793 5.65 19.96 -41.65
C THR A 793 4.16 19.65 -41.77
N TYR A 794 3.37 20.20 -40.85
CA TYR A 794 1.94 19.99 -40.75
C TYR A 794 1.16 21.29 -40.96
N THR A 795 -0.06 21.17 -41.43
CA THR A 795 -1.02 22.29 -41.47
C THR A 795 -1.33 22.78 -40.06
N GLN A 796 -1.86 24.01 -39.96
CA GLN A 796 -2.39 24.51 -38.69
C GLN A 796 -3.50 23.60 -38.15
N PRO A 797 -3.63 23.44 -36.82
CA PRO A 797 -4.72 22.66 -36.24
C PRO A 797 -6.07 23.26 -36.58
N GLN A 798 -7.01 22.40 -36.98
CA GLN A 798 -8.39 22.76 -37.24
C GLN A 798 -9.29 22.00 -36.24
N PRO A 799 -10.09 22.71 -35.41
CA PRO A 799 -11.00 22.06 -34.48
C PRO A 799 -12.17 21.40 -35.22
N LEU A 800 -12.62 20.27 -34.69
CA LEU A 800 -13.91 19.65 -35.01
C LEU A 800 -14.91 20.03 -33.90
N ASP A 801 -16.19 20.08 -34.24
CA ASP A 801 -17.27 20.25 -33.26
C ASP A 801 -17.44 19.00 -32.38
N GLY A 802 -17.92 19.21 -31.15
CA GLY A 802 -18.12 18.18 -30.12
C GLY A 802 -17.08 18.22 -29.01
N VAL A 803 -17.35 17.50 -27.91
CA VAL A 803 -16.48 17.37 -26.73
C VAL A 803 -16.30 15.90 -26.43
N PHE A 804 -15.10 15.37 -26.59
CA PHE A 804 -14.82 13.94 -26.55
C PHE A 804 -13.68 13.62 -25.56
N ALA A 805 -13.65 12.39 -25.08
CA ALA A 805 -12.61 11.92 -24.15
C ALA A 805 -11.39 11.34 -24.89
N THR A 806 -11.62 10.56 -25.95
CA THR A 806 -10.57 10.03 -26.83
C THR A 806 -11.12 9.75 -28.23
N ALA A 807 -10.23 9.48 -29.18
CA ALA A 807 -10.57 9.13 -30.55
C ALA A 807 -9.60 8.10 -31.15
N ALA A 808 -10.06 7.38 -32.18
CA ALA A 808 -9.29 6.48 -33.03
C ALA A 808 -9.67 6.71 -34.51
N ALA A 809 -8.73 6.52 -35.42
CA ALA A 809 -8.96 6.77 -36.84
C ALA A 809 -8.43 5.63 -37.73
N THR A 810 -9.06 5.44 -38.89
CA THR A 810 -8.59 4.53 -39.95
C THR A 810 -8.90 5.09 -41.33
N THR A 811 -8.25 4.55 -42.34
CA THR A 811 -8.53 4.86 -43.75
C THR A 811 -9.37 3.73 -44.35
N ASP A 812 -10.48 4.07 -44.99
CA ASP A 812 -11.32 3.10 -45.71
C ASP A 812 -10.67 2.66 -47.03
N GLN A 813 -11.28 1.70 -47.73
CA GLN A 813 -10.76 1.20 -49.01
C GLN A 813 -10.89 2.23 -50.14
N ALA A 814 -11.82 3.18 -50.04
CA ALA A 814 -11.96 4.29 -50.99
C ALA A 814 -10.95 5.43 -50.76
N GLY A 815 -10.22 5.40 -49.64
CA GLY A 815 -9.24 6.39 -49.26
C GLY A 815 -9.78 7.55 -48.41
N ASN A 816 -11.01 7.48 -47.91
CA ASN A 816 -11.53 8.43 -46.94
C ASN A 816 -11.01 8.09 -45.53
N LEU A 817 -10.72 9.12 -44.76
CA LEU A 817 -10.49 8.95 -43.32
C LEU A 817 -11.81 8.86 -42.57
N HIS A 818 -11.84 7.92 -41.63
CA HIS A 818 -12.92 7.72 -40.66
C HIS A 818 -12.39 7.96 -39.25
N LEU A 819 -13.12 8.74 -38.47
CA LEU A 819 -12.81 9.11 -37.09
C LEU A 819 -13.91 8.60 -36.17
N TYR A 820 -13.52 7.85 -35.14
CA TYR A 820 -14.37 7.31 -34.10
C TYR A 820 -13.96 7.97 -32.78
N ALA A 821 -14.87 8.63 -32.09
CA ALA A 821 -14.61 9.34 -30.85
C ALA A 821 -15.68 8.99 -29.81
N ASN A 822 -15.32 8.93 -28.53
CA ASN A 822 -16.30 8.68 -27.47
C ASN A 822 -16.46 9.88 -26.55
N TYR A 823 -17.69 10.07 -26.09
CA TYR A 823 -17.97 11.00 -24.99
C TYR A 823 -17.35 10.52 -23.68
N GLY A 824 -17.32 11.38 -22.67
CA GLY A 824 -16.93 11.00 -21.30
C GLY A 824 -17.79 9.89 -20.70
N SER A 825 -19.02 9.72 -21.18
CA SER A 825 -19.94 8.60 -20.84
C SER A 825 -19.66 7.30 -21.61
N GLY A 826 -18.62 7.28 -22.45
CA GLY A 826 -18.23 6.14 -23.27
C GLY A 826 -18.98 5.96 -24.59
N VAL A 827 -20.12 6.62 -24.80
CA VAL A 827 -20.90 6.50 -26.05
C VAL A 827 -20.07 6.91 -27.27
N ILE A 828 -20.06 6.05 -28.30
CA ILE A 828 -19.24 6.21 -29.51
C ILE A 828 -19.98 7.05 -30.56
N GLN A 829 -19.25 7.99 -31.15
CA GLN A 829 -19.62 8.79 -32.30
C GLN A 829 -18.64 8.53 -33.45
N HIS A 830 -19.14 8.58 -34.67
CA HIS A 830 -18.42 8.32 -35.90
C HIS A 830 -18.60 9.49 -36.87
N ARG A 831 -17.53 9.86 -37.56
CA ARG A 831 -17.53 10.86 -38.64
C ARG A 831 -16.49 10.51 -39.68
N TRP A 832 -16.71 10.90 -40.93
CA TRP A 832 -15.81 10.61 -42.05
C TRP A 832 -15.58 11.86 -42.92
N GLN A 833 -14.47 11.86 -43.67
CA GLN A 833 -14.17 12.89 -44.67
C GLN A 833 -15.27 12.96 -45.74
N ASP A 834 -15.58 14.18 -46.22
CA ASP A 834 -16.58 14.36 -47.28
C ASP A 834 -16.14 13.75 -48.61
N ALA A 835 -14.83 13.78 -48.88
CA ALA A 835 -14.18 13.16 -50.02
C ALA A 835 -12.71 12.85 -49.69
N PRO A 836 -12.09 11.85 -50.36
CA PRO A 836 -10.68 11.52 -50.15
C PRO A 836 -9.81 12.74 -50.41
N ASP A 837 -8.82 12.98 -49.56
CA ASP A 837 -7.82 14.05 -49.68
C ASP A 837 -8.38 15.49 -49.59
N GLY A 838 -9.71 15.67 -49.58
CA GLY A 838 -10.41 16.95 -49.74
C GLY A 838 -10.41 17.86 -48.51
N GLY A 839 -9.98 17.35 -47.35
CA GLY A 839 -9.76 18.13 -46.14
C GLY A 839 -11.02 18.77 -45.53
N THR A 840 -12.22 18.46 -46.01
CA THR A 840 -13.50 18.92 -45.45
C THR A 840 -14.20 17.79 -44.67
N TRP A 841 -14.81 18.18 -43.56
CA TRP A 841 -15.49 17.28 -42.61
C TRP A 841 -16.83 17.91 -42.25
N THR A 842 -17.75 17.97 -43.19
CA THR A 842 -19.08 18.59 -43.00
C THR A 842 -20.16 17.57 -42.66
N ASN A 843 -19.93 16.27 -42.93
CA ASN A 843 -20.81 15.20 -42.48
C ASN A 843 -21.12 15.30 -40.97
N PRO A 844 -22.35 15.01 -40.51
CA PRO A 844 -22.67 15.03 -39.10
C PRO A 844 -21.98 13.87 -38.35
N TRP A 845 -21.80 14.04 -37.04
CA TRP A 845 -21.49 12.91 -36.15
C TRP A 845 -22.68 11.94 -36.11
N THR A 846 -22.41 10.65 -36.31
CA THR A 846 -23.40 9.58 -36.18
C THR A 846 -23.04 8.68 -35.01
N GLN A 847 -24.04 8.26 -34.23
CA GLN A 847 -23.79 7.36 -33.11
C GLN A 847 -23.52 5.93 -33.60
N LEU A 848 -22.57 5.26 -32.95
CA LEU A 848 -22.46 3.80 -32.98
C LEU A 848 -22.85 3.23 -31.61
N TYR A 849 -23.64 2.17 -31.57
CA TYR A 849 -24.00 1.52 -30.30
C TYR A 849 -22.77 0.84 -29.66
N GLY A 850 -22.65 1.01 -28.34
CA GLY A 850 -21.52 0.57 -27.53
C GLY A 850 -21.00 1.70 -26.64
N ALA A 851 -20.33 1.35 -25.55
CA ALA A 851 -19.68 2.29 -24.66
C ALA A 851 -18.22 1.87 -24.44
N THR A 852 -17.29 2.81 -24.62
CA THR A 852 -15.85 2.57 -24.53
C THR A 852 -15.13 3.68 -23.79
N THR A 853 -14.14 3.32 -22.98
CA THR A 853 -13.15 4.24 -22.43
C THR A 853 -11.92 4.36 -23.32
N ARG A 854 -11.57 3.29 -24.04
CA ARG A 854 -10.48 3.23 -25.02
C ARG A 854 -10.93 2.41 -26.24
N MET A 855 -10.39 2.75 -27.40
CA MET A 855 -10.70 2.03 -28.63
C MET A 855 -9.51 2.06 -29.59
N ALA A 856 -9.43 1.03 -30.41
CA ALA A 856 -8.58 0.97 -31.59
C ALA A 856 -9.43 0.59 -32.79
N VAL A 857 -9.14 1.18 -33.95
CA VAL A 857 -9.82 0.87 -35.21
C VAL A 857 -8.79 0.61 -36.28
N ARG A 858 -9.00 -0.45 -37.06
CA ARG A 858 -8.19 -0.73 -38.23
C ARG A 858 -9.03 -1.32 -39.36
N THR A 859 -8.74 -0.91 -40.58
CA THR A 859 -9.32 -1.51 -41.78
C THR A 859 -8.64 -2.85 -42.04
N GLY A 860 -9.44 -3.92 -42.09
CA GLY A 860 -9.01 -5.27 -42.44
C GLY A 860 -8.57 -5.37 -43.90
N SER A 861 -7.99 -6.50 -44.27
CA SER A 861 -7.53 -6.73 -45.65
C SER A 861 -8.67 -6.86 -46.70
N ASP A 862 -9.93 -6.88 -46.26
CA ASP A 862 -11.17 -6.97 -47.04
C ASP A 862 -11.81 -5.60 -47.21
N GLY A 863 -11.18 -4.55 -46.69
CA GLY A 863 -11.67 -3.17 -46.74
C GLY A 863 -12.68 -2.83 -45.65
N CYS A 864 -13.08 -3.79 -44.80
CA CYS A 864 -14.01 -3.56 -43.70
C CYS A 864 -13.28 -3.05 -42.46
N ALA A 865 -13.81 -2.02 -41.82
CA ALA A 865 -13.28 -1.54 -40.54
C ALA A 865 -13.60 -2.53 -39.41
N VAL A 866 -12.61 -2.77 -38.55
CA VAL A 866 -12.73 -3.51 -37.29
C VAL A 866 -12.42 -2.55 -36.16
N LEU A 867 -13.37 -2.41 -35.24
CA LEU A 867 -13.24 -1.66 -34.00
C LEU A 867 -13.06 -2.65 -32.85
N VAL A 868 -12.05 -2.43 -32.01
CA VAL A 868 -11.93 -3.08 -30.71
C VAL A 868 -12.06 -2.01 -29.64
N GLY A 869 -13.00 -2.21 -28.73
CA GLY A 869 -13.32 -1.28 -27.65
C GLY A 869 -13.04 -1.92 -26.30
N ILE A 870 -12.53 -1.12 -25.37
CA ILE A 870 -12.46 -1.42 -23.96
C ILE A 870 -13.57 -0.62 -23.27
N ASN A 871 -14.45 -1.28 -22.55
CA ASN A 871 -15.52 -0.60 -21.81
C ASN A 871 -15.02 -0.09 -20.44
N GLU A 872 -15.92 0.52 -19.67
CA GLU A 872 -15.61 1.02 -18.32
C GLU A 872 -15.21 -0.08 -17.34
N GLU A 873 -15.60 -1.34 -17.60
CA GLU A 873 -15.14 -2.46 -16.79
C GLU A 873 -13.76 -2.97 -17.17
N GLY A 874 -13.13 -2.45 -18.23
CA GLY A 874 -11.90 -3.02 -18.79
C GLY A 874 -12.14 -4.24 -19.68
N ARG A 875 -13.41 -4.64 -19.91
CA ARG A 875 -13.74 -5.76 -20.80
C ARG A 875 -13.62 -5.34 -22.25
N LEU A 876 -13.15 -6.27 -23.07
CA LEU A 876 -13.02 -6.04 -24.50
C LEU A 876 -14.26 -6.49 -25.24
N PHE A 877 -14.56 -5.76 -26.30
CA PHE A 877 -15.41 -6.24 -27.36
C PHE A 877 -14.78 -5.88 -28.70
N HIS A 878 -15.16 -6.61 -29.75
CA HIS A 878 -14.86 -6.23 -31.11
C HIS A 878 -16.13 -6.12 -31.94
N ARG A 879 -16.05 -5.32 -32.99
CA ARG A 879 -17.13 -5.06 -33.92
C ARG A 879 -16.55 -4.87 -35.31
N LYS A 880 -17.21 -5.42 -36.33
CA LYS A 880 -16.75 -5.36 -37.72
C LYS A 880 -17.84 -4.81 -38.63
N ALA A 881 -17.47 -3.93 -39.57
CA ALA A 881 -18.38 -3.45 -40.61
C ALA A 881 -18.81 -4.59 -41.55
N TYR A 882 -20.06 -4.60 -42.01
CA TYR A 882 -20.55 -5.61 -42.95
C TYR A 882 -19.95 -5.47 -44.35
N HIS A 883 -19.55 -4.26 -44.72
CA HIS A 883 -18.94 -3.94 -45.99
C HIS A 883 -17.97 -2.76 -45.84
N PRO A 884 -17.08 -2.54 -46.82
CA PRO A 884 -16.25 -1.35 -46.86
C PRO A 884 -17.08 -0.05 -46.83
N ASN A 885 -16.48 1.02 -46.30
CA ASN A 885 -17.04 2.37 -46.24
C ASN A 885 -18.36 2.50 -45.44
N ALA A 886 -18.60 1.63 -44.45
CA ALA A 886 -19.73 1.76 -43.53
C ALA A 886 -19.71 3.11 -42.77
N ARG A 887 -20.86 3.77 -42.72
CA ARG A 887 -21.12 5.13 -42.21
C ARG A 887 -22.17 5.15 -41.10
N THR A 888 -23.20 4.30 -41.19
CA THR A 888 -24.28 4.21 -40.20
C THR A 888 -24.13 2.99 -39.32
N GLU A 889 -24.80 3.02 -38.17
CA GLU A 889 -24.85 1.92 -37.21
C GLU A 889 -25.38 0.61 -37.83
N GLU A 890 -26.35 0.66 -38.75
CA GLU A 890 -26.92 -0.55 -39.37
C GLU A 890 -25.93 -1.26 -40.30
N GLU A 891 -24.91 -0.56 -40.76
CA GLU A 891 -23.87 -1.10 -41.64
C GLU A 891 -22.76 -1.83 -40.85
N TRP A 892 -22.87 -1.88 -39.52
CA TRP A 892 -21.96 -2.61 -38.63
C TRP A 892 -22.58 -3.88 -38.06
N GLY A 893 -21.81 -4.96 -38.05
CA GLY A 893 -22.13 -6.20 -37.35
C GLY A 893 -22.32 -6.01 -35.85
N PRO A 894 -22.90 -6.98 -35.12
CA PRO A 894 -23.08 -6.85 -33.68
C PRO A 894 -21.72 -6.76 -32.95
N ALA A 895 -21.72 -6.16 -31.76
CA ALA A 895 -20.56 -6.17 -30.87
C ALA A 895 -20.45 -7.53 -30.18
N PHE A 896 -19.31 -8.20 -30.32
CA PHE A 896 -19.03 -9.48 -29.68
C PHE A 896 -18.05 -9.29 -28.53
N PRO A 897 -18.30 -9.87 -27.35
CA PRO A 897 -17.36 -9.81 -26.23
C PRO A 897 -16.09 -10.58 -26.56
N LEU A 898 -14.96 -10.10 -26.05
CA LEU A 898 -13.68 -10.79 -26.05
C LEU A 898 -13.27 -11.10 -24.61
N ASP A 899 -12.53 -12.18 -24.44
CA ASP A 899 -11.96 -12.58 -23.15
C ASP A 899 -10.84 -11.63 -22.70
N GLY A 900 -10.68 -11.50 -21.38
CA GLY A 900 -9.63 -10.70 -20.74
C GLY A 900 -10.09 -9.30 -20.25
N MET A 901 -9.21 -8.67 -19.46
CA MET A 901 -9.42 -7.34 -18.88
C MET A 901 -8.20 -6.46 -19.13
N PHE A 902 -8.38 -5.31 -19.78
CA PHE A 902 -7.26 -4.49 -20.25
C PHE A 902 -7.51 -2.98 -20.07
N GLU A 903 -6.43 -2.19 -20.04
CA GLU A 903 -6.41 -0.72 -19.89
C GLU A 903 -6.00 0.01 -21.18
N ALA A 904 -5.32 -0.66 -22.11
CA ALA A 904 -4.95 -0.11 -23.41
C ALA A 904 -5.04 -1.17 -24.50
N VAL A 905 -5.31 -0.72 -25.74
CA VAL A 905 -5.47 -1.58 -26.91
C VAL A 905 -4.93 -0.89 -28.17
N ASP A 906 -4.37 -1.68 -29.08
CA ASP A 906 -4.09 -1.24 -30.45
C ASP A 906 -4.28 -2.37 -31.48
N LEU A 907 -4.52 -1.98 -32.74
CA LEU A 907 -4.75 -2.88 -33.88
C LEU A 907 -3.82 -2.53 -35.05
N ALA A 908 -3.20 -3.56 -35.62
CA ALA A 908 -2.37 -3.42 -36.80
C ALA A 908 -2.57 -4.60 -37.78
N LEU A 909 -2.33 -4.35 -39.07
CA LEU A 909 -2.50 -5.35 -40.12
C LEU A 909 -1.15 -6.03 -40.43
N ASN A 910 -1.07 -7.35 -40.26
CA ASN A 910 0.11 -8.12 -40.63
C ASN A 910 0.34 -8.15 -42.15
N MET A 911 1.50 -8.67 -42.57
CA MET A 911 1.81 -8.85 -43.99
C MET A 911 0.93 -9.91 -44.66
N ASP A 912 0.50 -10.92 -43.91
CA ASP A 912 -0.35 -12.02 -44.39
C ASP A 912 -1.85 -11.66 -44.44
N GLY A 913 -2.21 -10.43 -44.07
CA GLY A 913 -3.59 -9.93 -44.07
C GLY A 913 -4.33 -10.13 -42.75
N ARG A 914 -3.79 -10.88 -41.78
CA ARG A 914 -4.44 -11.04 -40.47
C ARG A 914 -4.31 -9.75 -39.64
N LEU A 915 -5.36 -9.38 -38.92
CA LEU A 915 -5.23 -8.36 -37.88
C LEU A 915 -4.48 -8.93 -36.67
N ALA A 916 -3.59 -8.10 -36.11
CA ALA A 916 -2.93 -8.30 -34.83
C ALA A 916 -3.57 -7.36 -33.81
N LEU A 917 -3.98 -7.92 -32.67
CA LEU A 917 -4.54 -7.21 -31.54
C LEU A 917 -3.54 -7.23 -30.39
N PHE A 918 -3.19 -6.04 -29.90
CA PHE A 918 -2.36 -5.85 -28.72
C PHE A 918 -3.19 -5.24 -27.61
N ALA A 919 -3.05 -5.76 -26.39
CA ALA A 919 -3.76 -5.23 -25.23
C ALA A 919 -2.86 -5.24 -24.00
N VAL A 920 -3.01 -4.24 -23.14
CA VAL A 920 -2.20 -4.08 -21.92
C VAL A 920 -3.10 -4.26 -20.71
N ASP A 921 -2.80 -5.23 -19.84
CA ASP A 921 -3.64 -5.49 -18.67
C ASP A 921 -3.42 -4.46 -17.55
N GLY A 922 -4.18 -4.55 -16.47
CA GLY A 922 -4.03 -3.65 -15.32
C GLY A 922 -2.61 -3.67 -14.73
N ASP A 923 -1.98 -4.83 -14.70
CA ASP A 923 -0.62 -4.98 -14.19
C ASP A 923 0.44 -4.38 -15.12
N GLY A 924 0.06 -3.99 -16.34
CA GLY A 924 0.95 -3.44 -17.34
C GLY A 924 1.66 -4.53 -18.16
N ARG A 925 1.16 -5.76 -18.14
CA ARG A 925 1.66 -6.82 -19.03
C ARG A 925 1.06 -6.62 -20.41
N LEU A 926 1.90 -6.77 -21.42
CA LEU A 926 1.48 -6.70 -22.81
C LEU A 926 1.03 -8.08 -23.29
N HIS A 927 -0.15 -8.14 -23.88
CA HIS A 927 -0.73 -9.33 -24.48
C HIS A 927 -0.92 -9.09 -25.97
N GLN A 928 -0.78 -10.18 -26.73
CA GLN A 928 -1.01 -10.20 -28.16
C GLN A 928 -1.93 -11.35 -28.55
N ARG A 929 -2.65 -11.17 -29.66
CA ARG A 929 -3.28 -12.25 -30.41
C ARG A 929 -3.51 -11.84 -31.86
N PHE A 930 -3.80 -12.81 -32.72
CA PHE A 930 -4.01 -12.60 -34.14
C PHE A 930 -5.35 -13.17 -34.57
N GLU A 931 -5.89 -12.68 -35.69
CA GLU A 931 -6.96 -13.41 -36.37
C GLU A 931 -6.49 -14.84 -36.70
N THR A 932 -7.42 -15.79 -36.73
CA THR A 932 -7.14 -17.19 -37.10
C THR A 932 -6.79 -17.31 -38.58
N THR A 933 -7.53 -16.60 -39.42
CA THR A 933 -7.29 -16.44 -40.86
C THR A 933 -7.63 -15.01 -41.26
N PRO A 934 -7.08 -14.47 -42.37
CA PRO A 934 -7.35 -13.09 -42.77
C PRO A 934 -8.86 -12.80 -42.82
N HIS A 935 -9.28 -11.72 -42.17
CA HIS A 935 -10.64 -11.21 -42.16
C HIS A 935 -11.69 -12.07 -41.46
N SER A 936 -11.32 -13.18 -40.80
CA SER A 936 -12.30 -14.07 -40.20
C SER A 936 -13.13 -13.39 -39.12
N GLY A 937 -12.56 -12.38 -38.45
CA GLY A 937 -13.12 -11.86 -37.20
C GLY A 937 -13.01 -12.86 -36.04
N GLU A 938 -12.41 -14.03 -36.25
CA GLU A 938 -12.13 -15.02 -35.21
C GLU A 938 -10.69 -14.86 -34.74
N TRP A 939 -10.47 -14.97 -33.43
CA TRP A 939 -9.18 -14.67 -32.80
C TRP A 939 -8.54 -15.92 -32.20
N ALA A 940 -7.22 -16.03 -32.33
CA ALA A 940 -6.43 -16.97 -31.56
C ALA A 940 -6.44 -16.63 -30.05
N PRO A 941 -6.12 -17.58 -29.15
CA PRO A 941 -5.98 -17.30 -27.71
C PRO A 941 -4.94 -16.22 -27.42
N TRP A 942 -5.10 -15.52 -26.30
CA TRP A 942 -4.10 -14.56 -25.83
C TRP A 942 -2.75 -15.21 -25.52
N ALA A 943 -1.68 -14.52 -25.87
CA ALA A 943 -0.33 -14.82 -25.43
C ALA A 943 0.30 -13.57 -24.79
N VAL A 944 0.93 -13.73 -23.63
CA VAL A 944 1.73 -12.66 -23.02
C VAL A 944 2.98 -12.45 -23.89
N LEU A 945 3.23 -11.21 -24.28
CA LEU A 945 4.46 -10.79 -24.95
C LEU A 945 5.44 -10.32 -23.85
N PRO A 946 6.56 -11.04 -23.61
CA PRO A 946 7.53 -10.66 -22.59
C PRO A 946 8.08 -9.26 -22.86
N THR A 947 8.00 -8.37 -21.87
CA THR A 947 8.50 -7.01 -21.99
C THR A 947 9.65 -6.82 -21.01
N THR A 948 10.86 -7.22 -21.40
CA THR A 948 12.05 -7.12 -20.54
C THR A 948 13.06 -6.11 -21.09
N TYR A 949 13.74 -5.40 -20.18
CA TYR A 949 14.87 -4.54 -20.51
C TYR A 949 15.92 -4.65 -19.40
N GLN A 950 17.10 -5.16 -19.72
CA GLN A 950 18.20 -5.33 -18.74
C GLN A 950 17.75 -6.14 -17.51
N ASP A 951 17.16 -7.32 -17.76
CA ASP A 951 16.64 -8.25 -16.74
C ASP A 951 15.48 -7.72 -15.89
N ARG A 952 14.89 -6.57 -16.26
CA ARG A 952 13.72 -5.99 -15.60
C ARG A 952 12.47 -6.15 -16.45
N THR A 953 11.38 -6.60 -15.84
CA THR A 953 10.06 -6.59 -16.46
C THR A 953 9.53 -5.16 -16.52
N LEU A 954 9.13 -4.71 -17.71
CA LEU A 954 8.54 -3.40 -17.94
C LEU A 954 7.04 -3.43 -17.63
N ARG A 955 6.52 -2.34 -17.05
CA ARG A 955 5.09 -2.13 -16.84
C ARG A 955 4.55 -1.23 -17.93
N ILE A 956 4.03 -1.82 -18.98
CA ILE A 956 3.52 -1.10 -20.14
C ILE A 956 2.20 -0.39 -19.78
N ARG A 957 1.99 0.78 -20.37
CA ARG A 957 0.74 1.55 -20.27
C ARG A 957 0.12 1.86 -21.62
N HIS A 958 0.95 1.99 -22.64
CA HIS A 958 0.49 2.29 -23.98
C HIS A 958 1.26 1.50 -25.00
N VAL A 959 0.57 1.18 -26.09
CA VAL A 959 1.09 0.37 -27.18
C VAL A 959 0.66 1.01 -28.49
N ALA A 960 1.58 1.03 -29.45
CA ALA A 960 1.35 1.44 -30.81
C ALA A 960 2.06 0.44 -31.75
N ALA A 961 1.34 -0.10 -32.73
CA ALA A 961 1.81 -1.11 -33.66
C ALA A 961 1.59 -0.67 -35.11
N GLU A 962 2.60 -0.85 -35.96
CA GLU A 962 2.45 -0.64 -37.40
C GLU A 962 3.39 -1.53 -38.21
N ARG A 963 2.93 -1.94 -39.39
CA ARG A 963 3.73 -2.72 -40.33
C ARG A 963 4.72 -1.83 -41.04
N ASN A 964 6.01 -2.13 -40.89
CA ASN A 964 7.07 -1.39 -41.57
C ASN A 964 7.13 -1.73 -43.08
N GLY A 965 7.36 -0.73 -43.93
CA GLY A 965 7.36 -0.87 -45.39
C GLY A 965 8.50 -1.70 -45.98
N GLY A 966 9.66 -1.81 -45.32
CA GLY A 966 10.87 -2.37 -45.95
C GLY A 966 10.95 -3.89 -45.94
N HIS A 967 10.38 -4.51 -44.92
CA HIS A 967 10.46 -5.95 -44.68
C HIS A 967 9.12 -6.61 -44.33
N GLY A 968 8.03 -5.84 -44.25
CA GLY A 968 6.71 -6.36 -43.90
C GLY A 968 6.54 -6.81 -42.45
N ARG A 969 7.60 -6.76 -41.63
CA ARG A 969 7.51 -7.00 -40.17
C ARG A 969 6.78 -5.85 -39.49
N MET A 970 5.98 -6.20 -38.50
CA MET A 970 5.38 -5.24 -37.58
C MET A 970 6.42 -4.76 -36.57
N GLU A 971 6.39 -3.47 -36.29
CA GLU A 971 7.11 -2.86 -35.18
C GLU A 971 6.12 -2.45 -34.10
N LEU A 972 6.53 -2.66 -32.85
CA LEU A 972 5.78 -2.29 -31.68
C LEU A 972 6.55 -1.21 -30.93
N TYR A 973 5.84 -0.18 -30.52
CA TYR A 973 6.33 0.87 -29.65
C TYR A 973 5.48 0.91 -28.39
N VAL A 974 6.13 0.83 -27.24
CA VAL A 974 5.47 0.74 -25.94
C VAL A 974 6.00 1.78 -24.99
N ILE A 975 5.12 2.30 -24.15
CA ILE A 975 5.48 3.25 -23.11
C ILE A 975 5.26 2.59 -21.77
N ASP A 976 6.27 2.64 -20.91
CA ASP A 976 6.13 2.17 -19.53
C ASP A 976 5.41 3.18 -18.63
N ASP A 977 5.19 2.79 -17.40
CA ASP A 977 4.59 3.61 -16.37
C ASP A 977 5.44 4.80 -15.89
N ALA A 978 6.75 4.84 -16.21
CA ALA A 978 7.58 6.02 -16.03
C ALA A 978 7.44 7.03 -17.20
N GLY A 979 6.73 6.65 -18.26
CA GLY A 979 6.59 7.40 -19.49
C GLY A 979 7.75 7.16 -20.47
N LEU A 980 8.63 6.19 -20.22
CA LEU A 980 9.77 5.90 -21.08
C LEU A 980 9.34 5.04 -22.28
N LEU A 981 9.90 5.37 -23.45
CA LEU A 981 9.58 4.71 -24.71
C LEU A 981 10.55 3.56 -25.05
N TYR A 982 9.99 2.42 -25.43
CA TYR A 982 10.71 1.24 -25.90
C TYR A 982 10.15 0.74 -27.23
N ARG A 983 10.93 -0.10 -27.93
CA ARG A 983 10.53 -0.76 -29.18
C ARG A 983 10.93 -2.23 -29.23
N CYS A 984 10.13 -3.03 -29.92
CA CYS A 984 10.50 -4.34 -30.45
C CYS A 984 9.90 -4.54 -31.85
N LYS A 985 10.22 -5.66 -32.50
CA LYS A 985 9.74 -5.95 -33.85
C LYS A 985 9.63 -7.45 -34.05
N GLN A 986 8.69 -7.91 -34.86
CA GLN A 986 8.60 -9.33 -35.17
C GLN A 986 9.95 -9.88 -35.67
N SER A 987 10.27 -11.12 -35.32
CA SER A 987 11.51 -11.77 -35.79
C SER A 987 11.48 -11.95 -37.31
N ILE A 988 10.35 -12.46 -37.82
CA ILE A 988 9.99 -12.56 -39.24
C ILE A 988 8.58 -11.99 -39.48
N PRO A 989 8.21 -11.63 -40.73
CA PRO A 989 6.89 -11.06 -41.01
C PRO A 989 5.74 -11.96 -40.53
N SER A 990 4.74 -11.37 -39.88
CA SER A 990 3.54 -12.07 -39.37
C SER A 990 3.81 -13.12 -38.27
N SER A 991 4.99 -13.10 -37.64
CA SER A 991 5.35 -13.97 -36.51
C SER A 991 4.68 -13.55 -35.21
N SER A 992 4.49 -14.52 -34.30
CA SER A 992 4.16 -14.28 -32.89
C SER A 992 5.40 -14.04 -32.01
N ASP A 993 6.60 -14.25 -32.54
CA ASP A 993 7.88 -13.96 -31.88
C ASP A 993 8.39 -12.55 -32.24
N TRP A 994 8.79 -11.77 -31.22
CA TRP A 994 9.12 -10.34 -31.29
C TRP A 994 10.59 -10.03 -31.03
N GLY A 995 11.44 -11.06 -31.02
CA GLY A 995 12.80 -10.92 -30.50
C GLY A 995 12.80 -10.71 -28.98
N GLY A 996 13.97 -10.86 -28.35
CA GLY A 996 14.12 -10.80 -26.90
C GLY A 996 13.92 -9.41 -26.28
N ASP A 997 14.93 -8.91 -25.58
CA ASP A 997 14.84 -7.65 -24.83
C ASP A 997 14.39 -6.44 -25.67
N MET A 998 13.58 -5.59 -25.04
CA MET A 998 13.05 -4.35 -25.60
C MET A 998 14.15 -3.31 -25.80
N GLY A 999 14.13 -2.59 -26.93
CA GLY A 999 15.08 -1.51 -27.20
C GLY A 999 14.62 -0.16 -26.62
N PHE A 1000 15.45 0.48 -25.78
CA PHE A 1000 15.16 1.79 -25.18
C PHE A 1000 15.43 2.97 -26.13
N LEU A 1001 14.51 3.95 -26.20
CA LEU A 1001 14.55 5.07 -27.14
C LEU A 1001 14.85 6.46 -26.54
N LYS A 1002 15.22 6.54 -25.24
CA LYS A 1002 15.64 7.79 -24.56
C LYS A 1002 14.69 8.98 -24.78
N PHE A 1003 13.37 8.73 -24.73
CA PHE A 1003 12.35 9.76 -24.78
C PHE A 1003 11.28 9.50 -23.73
N ARG A 1004 10.76 10.57 -23.13
CA ARG A 1004 9.78 10.50 -22.05
C ARG A 1004 8.49 11.17 -22.47
N LEU A 1005 7.47 10.36 -22.68
CA LEU A 1005 6.10 10.75 -22.94
C LEU A 1005 5.33 10.88 -21.62
N ARG A 1006 4.10 11.38 -21.69
CA ARG A 1006 3.22 11.50 -20.54
C ARG A 1006 2.99 10.11 -19.91
N PRO A 1007 3.32 9.92 -18.63
CA PRO A 1007 2.83 8.78 -17.88
C PRO A 1007 1.33 8.96 -17.67
N THR A 1008 0.53 7.93 -17.91
CA THR A 1008 -0.94 7.99 -17.85
C THR A 1008 -1.50 8.38 -16.48
N ARG A 1009 -0.68 8.34 -15.42
CA ARG A 1009 -1.10 8.43 -14.02
C ARG A 1009 -0.63 9.67 -13.27
N THR A 1010 0.05 10.62 -13.93
CA THR A 1010 0.43 11.88 -13.26
C THR A 1010 -0.79 12.79 -13.08
N LEU A 1011 -1.48 12.65 -11.95
CA LEU A 1011 -2.25 13.73 -11.37
C LEU A 1011 -1.27 14.58 -10.55
N THR A 1012 -0.99 15.78 -11.03
CA THR A 1012 -0.36 16.83 -10.22
C THR A 1012 -1.39 17.40 -9.26
N GLY A 1013 -1.21 17.20 -7.95
CA GLY A 1013 -1.87 18.03 -6.93
C GLY A 1013 -2.75 17.34 -5.89
N LEU A 1014 -2.33 16.20 -5.34
CA LEU A 1014 -2.75 15.80 -3.99
C LEU A 1014 -1.70 16.29 -2.98
#